data_AF-A0A1F7WWQ6-F1
#
_entry.id   AF-A0A1F7WWQ6-F1
#
_cell.length_a   1.000
_cell.length_b   1.000
_cell.length_c   1.000
_cell.angle_alpha   90.00
_cell.angle_beta   90.00
_cell.angle_gamma   90.00
#
_symmetry.space_group_name_H-M   'P 1'
#
loop_
_entity.id
_entity.type
_entity.pdbx_description
1 polymer ?
#
loop_
_entity_poly.entity_id
_entity_poly.type
_entity_poly.pdbx_seq_one_letter_code
_entity_poly.pdbx_strand_id
1 'polypeptide(L)'
;MPGIRKLLIHPLIIAILTAVLAAPAFGANIAQIKSVTVQEFPDKDQVVIASDMPIAFHEVKSSSQIILDIPNSEYMNQAKVQLVLNKTVKLYRGMNLVNSKPKTSRIIIVLNEPLPTTVYKQNNQILIDVDKSAIIERLEAATAGKTSAEKLKSGSNTLIEYHYNQGKTFSRLGKWNEAVDEYLKALKIDPANDKIKIALDVAKNNLKSDNEIGKAVSLYQNGEYNEAIRAFVAITNMWPQDISAHFHLGKSYLKLNKYREAVIEFEKVMEINPEYDNVSSLYELAKRRKELNNFTVEINNQDILDVLRTILHGSGFNLVAEDGVKKRISVALVDKTLDEALNEIIIKNGYKYEKIDNTIKIMPNVAMPEDRVYSQMNLVDMEIGHGIEVLSRLMEKNLILDKSVDKVKSNKVTFYIKDELTIKEIFDLLLKTNDLVSIPYYENTFIIMTAEEAQKNNKYSKKEYHVFKVINSKPSEILNKIFASKMIADNINKDNIAVDDDKSIISIFDVPEKVKLLTSVVSKNDIKEQQVTIAVKLIDVNKAAKRTLGLNLNNLTNNSSLNNASPFTLDVKNLGKISLTKLDATIDMLESDEGAKVIAAPITRVVHNEQATIQSGKTIPVKDVKQNPQYEGGKIVGYTSEESWTSVNVGVELSVKPTIHNDGEITLDIKITDNDAPNVGDTNVGGHFITTGRSTQTKLRLKDGETIVMGGFIKQKDTGSANKLMFFNKLPIIGKLFQKKANSSTRDELIIFLTVFLVNRENETPEAEQQKISTDLLKYNLHN
;
A
#
# COMPACT_ATOMS: atom_id res chain seq x y z
N MET A 1 4.23 -52.76 -37.98
CA MET A 1 3.86 -54.19 -37.87
C MET A 1 4.92 -55.03 -38.59
N PRO A 2 5.20 -56.28 -38.18
CA PRO A 2 5.06 -56.87 -36.82
C PRO A 2 6.20 -57.86 -36.48
N GLY A 3 6.17 -58.46 -35.27
CA GLY A 3 6.87 -59.72 -34.98
C GLY A 3 7.40 -59.82 -33.54
N ILE A 4 6.60 -60.10 -32.49
CA ILE A 4 5.99 -61.39 -32.07
C ILE A 4 6.91 -62.27 -31.18
N ARG A 5 6.30 -62.78 -30.07
CA ARG A 5 6.65 -63.88 -29.12
C ARG A 5 7.17 -63.38 -27.75
N LYS A 6 6.52 -63.54 -26.58
CA LYS A 6 5.64 -64.59 -25.99
C LYS A 6 6.22 -66.01 -26.15
N LEU A 7 6.84 -66.59 -25.12
CA LEU A 7 6.21 -67.38 -24.03
C LEU A 7 7.20 -68.38 -23.37
N LEU A 8 7.02 -68.59 -22.06
CA LEU A 8 7.40 -69.76 -21.21
C LEU A 8 8.90 -69.92 -20.87
N ILE A 9 9.28 -70.27 -19.63
CA ILE A 9 9.03 -71.55 -18.94
C ILE A 9 8.98 -71.36 -17.39
N HIS A 10 8.02 -72.01 -16.72
CA HIS A 10 7.97 -72.43 -15.29
C HIS A 10 8.19 -73.98 -15.30
N PRO A 11 8.47 -74.77 -14.21
CA PRO A 11 8.72 -74.50 -12.78
C PRO A 11 9.90 -75.31 -12.12
N LEU A 12 10.10 -75.10 -10.80
CA LEU A 12 10.58 -76.06 -9.75
C LEU A 12 12.07 -76.49 -9.64
N ILE A 13 12.66 -76.20 -8.45
CA ILE A 13 13.54 -77.00 -7.54
C ILE A 13 13.85 -76.06 -6.33
N ILE A 14 13.25 -76.20 -5.14
CA ILE A 14 13.40 -77.16 -4.01
C ILE A 14 14.50 -76.76 -2.97
N ALA A 15 13.99 -76.31 -1.81
CA ALA A 15 14.31 -76.62 -0.40
C ALA A 15 15.72 -76.45 0.21
N ILE A 16 15.77 -75.73 1.35
CA ILE A 16 16.28 -76.25 2.65
C ILE A 16 15.38 -75.73 3.79
N LEU A 17 15.08 -76.61 4.76
CA LEU A 17 14.22 -76.44 5.94
C LEU A 17 15.03 -76.70 7.23
N THR A 18 14.69 -75.99 8.34
CA THR A 18 14.90 -76.28 9.80
C THR A 18 16.34 -76.20 10.38
N ALA A 19 16.63 -75.70 11.60
CA ALA A 19 15.89 -75.72 12.88
C ALA A 19 16.28 -74.62 13.91
N VAL A 20 15.28 -74.22 14.71
CA VAL A 20 15.14 -73.78 16.13
C VAL A 20 16.37 -73.46 17.01
N LEU A 21 16.35 -72.26 17.65
CA LEU A 21 16.69 -72.01 19.06
C LEU A 21 16.13 -70.64 19.54
N ALA A 22 15.88 -70.52 20.84
CA ALA A 22 14.81 -69.74 21.47
C ALA A 22 15.07 -68.24 21.76
N ALA A 23 13.94 -67.55 22.03
CA ALA A 23 13.72 -66.29 22.78
C ALA A 23 13.72 -64.95 22.01
N PRO A 24 12.95 -63.91 22.44
CA PRO A 24 11.84 -63.86 23.40
C PRO A 24 10.49 -63.50 22.74
N ALA A 25 9.41 -63.47 23.53
CA ALA A 25 8.12 -62.92 23.11
C ALA A 25 8.26 -61.45 22.66
N PHE A 26 8.25 -61.20 21.35
CA PHE A 26 8.18 -59.85 20.81
C PHE A 26 6.71 -59.42 20.71
N GLY A 27 6.35 -58.40 21.47
CA GLY A 27 5.07 -57.70 21.33
C GLY A 27 4.87 -57.26 19.88
N ALA A 28 3.62 -57.33 19.40
CA ALA A 28 3.28 -56.90 18.05
C ALA A 28 3.72 -55.45 17.83
N ASN A 29 4.78 -55.23 17.04
CA ASN A 29 5.22 -53.90 16.65
C ASN A 29 4.14 -53.25 15.79
N ILE A 30 3.52 -52.18 16.31
CA ILE A 30 2.48 -51.40 15.63
C ILE A 30 3.18 -50.26 14.87
N ALA A 31 2.98 -50.17 13.56
CA ALA A 31 3.55 -49.12 12.72
C ALA A 31 2.83 -47.77 12.93
N GLN A 32 3.58 -46.69 13.12
CA GLN A 32 3.03 -45.34 13.27
C GLN A 32 2.95 -44.63 11.92
N ILE A 33 1.74 -44.24 11.54
CA ILE A 33 1.52 -43.39 10.36
C ILE A 33 1.77 -41.93 10.78
N LYS A 34 2.80 -41.31 10.17
CA LYS A 34 3.31 -39.98 10.55
C LYS A 34 2.60 -38.84 9.85
N SER A 35 2.33 -38.98 8.54
CA SER A 35 1.72 -37.92 7.74
C SER A 35 1.02 -38.45 6.50
N VAL A 36 0.07 -37.66 6.01
CA VAL A 36 -0.57 -37.81 4.70
C VAL A 36 -0.40 -36.47 3.98
N THR A 37 0.32 -36.45 2.85
CA THR A 37 0.58 -35.22 2.07
C THR A 37 0.17 -35.41 0.62
N VAL A 38 -0.12 -34.31 -0.08
CA VAL A 38 -0.44 -34.32 -1.52
C VAL A 38 0.64 -33.54 -2.26
N GLN A 39 1.19 -34.15 -3.30
CA GLN A 39 2.21 -33.57 -4.18
C GLN A 39 1.64 -33.42 -5.59
N GLU A 40 1.84 -32.26 -6.20
CA GLU A 40 1.28 -31.95 -7.53
C GLU A 40 2.30 -32.20 -8.64
N PHE A 41 1.90 -32.95 -9.67
CA PHE A 41 2.67 -33.17 -10.89
C PHE A 41 1.88 -32.72 -12.13
N PRO A 42 2.54 -32.48 -13.28
CA PRO A 42 1.86 -31.99 -14.50
C PRO A 42 0.76 -32.91 -15.02
N ASP A 43 0.97 -34.22 -14.96
CA ASP A 43 0.14 -35.29 -15.52
C ASP A 43 -0.66 -36.07 -14.46
N LYS A 44 -0.30 -35.94 -13.17
CA LYS A 44 -0.96 -36.61 -12.05
C LYS A 44 -0.86 -35.82 -10.75
N ASP A 45 -1.68 -36.14 -9.76
CA ASP A 45 -1.45 -35.73 -8.36
C ASP A 45 -1.14 -36.98 -7.53
N GLN A 46 -0.17 -36.89 -6.63
CA GLN A 46 0.27 -38.03 -5.82
C GLN A 46 -0.02 -37.78 -4.34
N VAL A 47 -0.81 -38.67 -3.72
CA VAL A 47 -1.01 -38.67 -2.26
C VAL A 47 0.01 -39.61 -1.62
N VAL A 48 0.78 -39.12 -0.66
CA VAL A 48 1.84 -39.84 0.03
C VAL A 48 1.45 -40.08 1.49
N ILE A 49 1.38 -41.35 1.89
CA ILE A 49 1.13 -41.77 3.26
C ILE A 49 2.43 -42.36 3.82
N ALA A 50 3.04 -41.69 4.79
CA ALA A 50 4.34 -42.10 5.34
C ALA A 50 4.22 -42.78 6.71
N SER A 51 4.94 -43.89 6.90
CA SER A 51 5.05 -44.62 8.17
C SER A 51 6.50 -44.78 8.64
N ASP A 52 6.67 -45.06 9.92
CA ASP A 52 7.97 -45.39 10.53
C ASP A 52 8.53 -46.75 10.09
N MET A 53 7.66 -47.72 9.82
CA MET A 53 7.99 -49.09 9.41
C MET A 53 7.22 -49.50 8.15
N PRO A 54 7.66 -50.55 7.41
CA PRO A 54 6.95 -51.03 6.23
C PRO A 54 5.53 -51.51 6.58
N ILE A 55 4.52 -50.90 5.98
CA ILE A 55 3.09 -51.21 6.21
C ILE A 55 2.45 -52.00 5.08
N ALA A 56 1.45 -52.83 5.40
CA ALA A 56 0.56 -53.46 4.42
C ALA A 56 -0.77 -52.69 4.37
N PHE A 57 -1.52 -52.80 3.28
CA PHE A 57 -2.82 -52.15 3.15
C PHE A 57 -3.83 -53.04 2.42
N HIS A 58 -5.10 -52.88 2.79
CA HIS A 58 -6.25 -53.32 2.03
C HIS A 58 -6.93 -52.10 1.45
N GLU A 59 -7.19 -52.14 0.14
CA GLU A 59 -7.79 -51.05 -0.58
C GLU A 59 -9.24 -51.37 -0.95
N VAL A 60 -10.14 -50.41 -0.69
CA VAL A 60 -11.51 -50.40 -1.20
C VAL A 60 -11.70 -49.13 -2.01
N LYS A 61 -11.78 -49.28 -3.34
CA LYS A 61 -12.04 -48.18 -4.27
C LYS A 61 -13.53 -48.01 -4.51
N SER A 62 -14.00 -46.76 -4.40
CA SER A 62 -15.27 -46.28 -4.91
C SER A 62 -15.01 -45.19 -5.95
N SER A 63 -16.01 -44.83 -6.75
CA SER A 63 -15.86 -43.90 -7.87
C SER A 63 -15.22 -42.56 -7.45
N SER A 64 -15.50 -42.04 -6.25
CA SER A 64 -14.97 -40.74 -5.77
C SER A 64 -14.26 -40.83 -4.42
N GLN A 65 -14.09 -42.05 -3.89
CA GLN A 65 -13.50 -42.26 -2.57
C GLN A 65 -12.56 -43.45 -2.57
N ILE A 66 -11.40 -43.27 -1.94
CA ILE A 66 -10.41 -44.32 -1.73
C ILE A 66 -10.32 -44.56 -0.23
N ILE A 67 -10.60 -45.79 0.19
CA ILE A 67 -10.52 -46.22 1.58
C ILE A 67 -9.37 -47.21 1.70
N LEU A 68 -8.41 -46.90 2.56
CA LEU A 68 -7.26 -47.74 2.86
C LEU A 68 -7.32 -48.20 4.31
N ASP A 69 -7.42 -49.51 4.50
CA ASP A 69 -7.33 -50.16 5.80
C ASP A 69 -5.91 -50.73 5.98
N ILE A 70 -5.19 -50.21 6.96
CA ILE A 70 -3.78 -50.52 7.22
C ILE A 70 -3.73 -51.35 8.51
N PRO A 71 -3.56 -52.69 8.44
CA PRO A 71 -3.49 -53.54 9.63
C PRO A 71 -2.15 -53.41 10.35
N ASN A 72 -2.13 -53.65 11.66
CA ASN A 72 -0.99 -53.47 12.55
C ASN A 72 -0.43 -52.04 12.56
N SER A 73 -1.29 -51.02 12.44
CA SER A 73 -0.88 -49.62 12.46
C SER A 73 -1.66 -48.76 13.45
N GLU A 74 -1.07 -47.61 13.81
CA GLU A 74 -1.67 -46.58 14.63
C GLU A 74 -1.44 -45.20 13.98
N TYR A 75 -2.54 -44.51 13.68
CA TYR A 75 -2.55 -43.15 13.15
C TYR A 75 -2.37 -42.18 14.31
N MET A 76 -1.21 -41.53 14.37
CA MET A 76 -0.76 -40.78 15.55
C MET A 76 -1.55 -39.50 15.79
N ASN A 77 -2.15 -38.92 14.75
CA ASN A 77 -2.85 -37.64 14.82
C ASN A 77 -4.37 -37.85 14.67
N GLN A 78 -5.01 -38.33 15.74
CA GLN A 78 -6.43 -38.69 15.68
C GLN A 78 -7.33 -37.48 15.37
N ALA A 79 -8.17 -37.64 14.35
CA ALA A 79 -9.36 -36.82 14.04
C ALA A 79 -9.13 -35.31 13.81
N LYS A 80 -8.50 -34.94 12.70
CA LYS A 80 -8.87 -33.73 11.94
C LYS A 80 -9.10 -34.11 10.48
N VAL A 81 -10.25 -33.72 9.93
CA VAL A 81 -10.42 -33.67 8.48
C VAL A 81 -9.46 -32.60 8.00
N GLN A 82 -8.43 -33.00 7.26
CA GLN A 82 -7.50 -32.04 6.70
C GLN A 82 -8.02 -31.65 5.31
N LEU A 83 -8.52 -30.42 5.21
CA LEU A 83 -8.94 -29.82 3.94
C LEU A 83 -7.69 -29.52 3.12
N VAL A 84 -7.32 -30.47 2.26
CA VAL A 84 -6.42 -30.21 1.14
C VAL A 84 -7.31 -30.06 -0.08
N LEU A 85 -7.66 -28.82 -0.42
CA LEU A 85 -8.40 -28.47 -1.61
C LEU A 85 -7.40 -28.21 -2.74
N ASN A 86 -7.09 -29.24 -3.51
CA ASN A 86 -6.41 -29.07 -4.80
C ASN A 86 -7.34 -29.52 -5.94
N LYS A 87 -6.83 -29.56 -7.18
CA LYS A 87 -7.67 -29.84 -8.36
C LYS A 87 -8.28 -31.25 -8.33
N THR A 88 -7.64 -32.24 -7.72
CA THR A 88 -8.10 -33.65 -7.76
C THR A 88 -8.58 -34.19 -6.42
N VAL A 89 -7.99 -33.78 -5.29
CA VAL A 89 -8.33 -34.22 -3.93
C VAL A 89 -9.14 -33.13 -3.23
N LYS A 90 -10.27 -33.52 -2.65
CA LYS A 90 -11.20 -32.64 -1.94
C LYS A 90 -10.87 -32.52 -0.45
N LEU A 91 -10.65 -33.67 0.19
CA LEU A 91 -10.27 -33.80 1.60
C LEU A 91 -9.80 -35.22 1.88
N TYR A 92 -9.08 -35.41 2.98
CA TYR A 92 -8.81 -36.74 3.53
C TYR A 92 -9.04 -36.79 5.04
N ARG A 93 -9.24 -38.01 5.56
CA ARG A 93 -9.45 -38.29 6.98
C ARG A 93 -8.77 -39.60 7.39
N GLY A 94 -7.89 -39.55 8.39
CA GLY A 94 -7.34 -40.73 9.05
C GLY A 94 -8.01 -41.00 10.41
N MET A 95 -8.26 -42.27 10.73
CA MET A 95 -8.80 -42.70 12.03
C MET A 95 -8.29 -44.09 12.42
N ASN A 96 -8.23 -44.37 13.72
CA ASN A 96 -7.98 -45.72 14.23
C ASN A 96 -9.32 -46.43 14.44
N LEU A 97 -9.46 -47.66 13.94
CA LEU A 97 -10.68 -48.44 14.11
C LEU A 97 -10.78 -48.94 15.56
N VAL A 98 -11.87 -48.60 16.24
CA VAL A 98 -12.13 -49.01 17.62
C VAL A 98 -12.41 -50.52 17.66
N ASN A 99 -11.77 -51.24 18.58
CA ASN A 99 -11.92 -52.69 18.81
C ASN A 99 -11.45 -53.63 17.68
N SER A 100 -10.59 -53.19 16.74
CA SER A 100 -9.99 -54.12 15.76
C SER A 100 -8.82 -54.92 16.37
N LYS A 101 -8.81 -56.25 16.19
CA LYS A 101 -7.65 -57.11 16.48
C LYS A 101 -7.22 -57.80 15.18
N PRO A 102 -6.06 -57.45 14.59
CA PRO A 102 -5.07 -56.46 15.06
C PRO A 102 -5.52 -54.98 14.94
N LYS A 103 -4.83 -54.07 15.66
CA LYS A 103 -5.05 -52.62 15.56
C LYS A 103 -4.92 -52.17 14.09
N THR A 104 -5.93 -51.48 13.57
CA THR A 104 -6.02 -51.10 12.15
C THR A 104 -6.34 -49.61 12.03
N SER A 105 -5.58 -48.90 11.19
CA SER A 105 -5.89 -47.50 10.84
C SER A 105 -6.59 -47.43 9.49
N ARG A 106 -7.63 -46.61 9.39
CA ARG A 106 -8.37 -46.33 8.17
C ARG A 106 -8.07 -44.92 7.68
N ILE A 107 -7.67 -44.80 6.41
CA ILE A 107 -7.50 -43.51 5.73
C ILE A 107 -8.52 -43.43 4.61
N ILE A 108 -9.32 -42.36 4.61
CA ILE A 108 -10.35 -42.07 3.60
C ILE A 108 -9.90 -40.84 2.82
N ILE A 109 -9.80 -40.96 1.50
CA ILE A 109 -9.48 -39.86 0.59
C ILE A 109 -10.68 -39.64 -0.32
N VAL A 110 -11.15 -38.39 -0.41
CA VAL A 110 -12.27 -38.00 -1.26
C VAL A 110 -11.72 -37.20 -2.43
N LEU A 111 -12.02 -37.64 -3.64
CA LEU A 111 -11.66 -36.95 -4.88
C LEU A 111 -12.77 -35.95 -5.27
N ASN A 112 -12.39 -34.87 -5.97
CA ASN A 112 -13.35 -33.91 -6.51
C ASN A 112 -14.22 -34.53 -7.61
N GLU A 113 -13.62 -35.42 -8.41
CA GLU A 113 -14.24 -36.12 -9.53
C GLU A 113 -13.78 -37.58 -9.57
N PRO A 114 -14.55 -38.49 -10.19
CA PRO A 114 -14.16 -39.89 -10.30
C PRO A 114 -13.03 -40.09 -11.33
N LEU A 115 -11.78 -39.94 -10.86
CA LEU A 115 -10.57 -40.07 -11.68
C LEU A 115 -9.92 -41.44 -11.52
N PRO A 116 -9.25 -41.98 -12.56
CA PRO A 116 -8.48 -43.21 -12.44
C PRO A 116 -7.36 -43.06 -11.41
N THR A 117 -7.23 -44.01 -10.51
CA THR A 117 -6.20 -43.99 -9.46
C THR A 117 -5.41 -45.27 -9.38
N THR A 118 -4.11 -45.16 -9.10
CA THR A 118 -3.21 -46.29 -8.89
C THR A 118 -2.59 -46.20 -7.51
N VAL A 119 -2.73 -47.25 -6.70
CA VAL A 119 -2.17 -47.31 -5.35
C VAL A 119 -1.08 -48.37 -5.30
N TYR A 120 0.09 -47.99 -4.82
CA TYR A 120 1.23 -48.89 -4.69
C TYR A 120 2.10 -48.52 -3.50
N LYS A 121 2.90 -49.48 -3.06
CA LYS A 121 3.82 -49.32 -1.93
C LYS A 121 5.22 -49.04 -2.43
N GLN A 122 5.90 -48.08 -1.81
CA GLN A 122 7.32 -47.83 -2.02
C GLN A 122 7.98 -47.60 -0.67
N ASN A 123 8.87 -48.52 -0.25
CA ASN A 123 9.54 -48.50 1.05
C ASN A 123 8.53 -48.43 2.23
N ASN A 124 8.65 -47.40 3.07
CA ASN A 124 7.78 -47.14 4.23
C ASN A 124 6.67 -46.13 3.86
N GLN A 125 6.24 -46.10 2.60
CA GLN A 125 5.21 -45.21 2.10
C GLN A 125 4.18 -45.95 1.23
N ILE A 126 2.93 -45.49 1.31
CA ILE A 126 1.88 -45.83 0.34
C ILE A 126 1.67 -44.59 -0.54
N LEU A 127 1.74 -44.79 -1.85
CA LEU A 127 1.59 -43.76 -2.86
C LEU A 127 0.29 -44.00 -3.63
N ILE A 128 -0.47 -42.94 -3.85
CA ILE A 128 -1.73 -42.95 -4.61
C ILE A 128 -1.58 -41.93 -5.72
N ASP A 129 -1.39 -42.41 -6.94
CA ASP A 129 -1.37 -41.58 -8.14
C ASP A 129 -2.80 -41.38 -8.65
N VAL A 130 -3.24 -40.13 -8.75
CA VAL A 130 -4.51 -39.72 -9.34
C VAL A 130 -4.25 -39.17 -10.74
N ASP A 131 -4.69 -39.91 -11.76
CA ASP A 131 -4.43 -39.61 -13.16
C ASP A 131 -5.29 -38.44 -13.66
N LYS A 132 -4.65 -37.36 -14.15
CA LYS A 132 -5.33 -36.20 -14.73
C LYS A 132 -5.64 -36.39 -16.21
N SER A 133 -5.17 -37.46 -16.84
CA SER A 133 -5.31 -37.71 -18.28
C SER A 133 -6.76 -37.70 -18.74
N ALA A 134 -7.72 -38.19 -17.95
CA ALA A 134 -9.15 -38.14 -18.29
C ALA A 134 -9.75 -36.71 -18.28
N ILE A 135 -9.20 -35.81 -17.47
CA ILE A 135 -9.54 -34.37 -17.48
C ILE A 135 -8.92 -33.72 -18.71
N ILE A 136 -7.66 -34.04 -19.00
CA ILE A 136 -6.92 -33.54 -20.15
C ILE A 136 -7.57 -34.01 -21.45
N GLU A 137 -7.96 -35.28 -21.54
CA GLU A 137 -8.65 -35.88 -22.69
C GLU A 137 -10.07 -35.32 -22.87
N ARG A 138 -10.81 -34.97 -21.79
CA ARG A 138 -12.08 -34.23 -21.92
C ARG A 138 -11.87 -32.80 -22.41
N LEU A 139 -10.79 -32.13 -22.00
CA LEU A 139 -10.40 -30.82 -22.50
C LEU A 139 -9.90 -30.89 -23.97
N GLU A 140 -9.27 -31.99 -24.36
CA GLU A 140 -8.80 -32.25 -25.73
C GLU A 140 -9.94 -32.71 -26.67
N ALA A 141 -10.86 -33.55 -26.21
CA ALA A 141 -12.05 -33.98 -26.95
C ALA A 141 -13.04 -32.82 -27.14
N ALA A 142 -13.15 -31.91 -26.16
CA ALA A 142 -13.88 -30.65 -26.31
C ALA A 142 -13.23 -29.69 -27.32
N THR A 143 -11.96 -29.90 -27.70
CA THR A 143 -11.19 -29.05 -28.64
C THR A 143 -10.88 -29.74 -29.98
N ALA A 144 -11.27 -31.00 -30.17
CA ALA A 144 -10.98 -31.79 -31.37
C ALA A 144 -11.91 -31.52 -32.57
N GLY A 145 -13.08 -30.91 -32.34
CA GLY A 145 -14.05 -30.61 -33.39
C GLY A 145 -14.11 -29.13 -33.79
N LYS A 146 -13.01 -28.53 -34.28
CA LYS A 146 -12.99 -27.34 -35.17
C LYS A 146 -11.57 -26.80 -35.44
N THR A 147 -11.39 -26.28 -36.65
CA THR A 147 -10.14 -25.81 -37.26
C THR A 147 -9.44 -24.67 -36.53
N SER A 148 -8.12 -24.62 -36.69
CA SER A 148 -7.12 -23.86 -35.93
C SER A 148 -7.27 -22.32 -35.85
N ALA A 149 -8.31 -21.72 -36.43
CA ALA A 149 -8.61 -20.29 -36.30
C ALA A 149 -9.75 -19.98 -35.29
N GLU A 150 -10.59 -20.96 -34.95
CA GLU A 150 -11.63 -20.78 -33.90
C GLU A 150 -11.15 -21.21 -32.50
N LYS A 151 -10.03 -21.96 -32.42
CA LYS A 151 -9.41 -22.44 -31.16
C LYS A 151 -9.00 -21.32 -30.19
N LEU A 152 -8.83 -20.09 -30.67
CA LEU A 152 -8.39 -18.95 -29.85
C LEU A 152 -9.54 -18.12 -29.26
N LYS A 153 -10.80 -18.26 -29.73
CA LYS A 153 -11.95 -17.48 -29.22
C LYS A 153 -12.93 -18.27 -28.33
N SER A 154 -12.95 -19.61 -28.42
CA SER A 154 -13.91 -20.42 -27.65
C SER A 154 -13.43 -20.83 -26.26
N GLY A 155 -12.13 -21.10 -26.07
CA GLY A 155 -11.58 -21.57 -24.79
C GLY A 155 -11.45 -20.47 -23.73
N SER A 156 -11.26 -19.22 -24.16
CA SER A 156 -11.30 -18.06 -23.27
C SER A 156 -12.71 -17.86 -22.70
N ASN A 157 -13.74 -17.95 -23.54
CA ASN A 157 -15.13 -17.65 -23.14
C ASN A 157 -15.67 -18.59 -22.06
N THR A 158 -15.37 -19.90 -22.13
CA THR A 158 -15.85 -20.88 -21.13
C THR A 158 -15.13 -20.77 -19.78
N LEU A 159 -13.85 -20.42 -19.77
CA LEU A 159 -13.08 -20.23 -18.53
C LEU A 159 -13.46 -18.92 -17.83
N ILE A 160 -13.72 -17.86 -18.61
CA ILE A 160 -14.30 -16.60 -18.12
C ILE A 160 -15.66 -16.88 -17.47
N GLU A 161 -16.53 -17.64 -18.14
CA GLU A 161 -17.87 -17.95 -17.66
C GLU A 161 -17.85 -18.84 -16.41
N TYR A 162 -16.88 -19.76 -16.29
CA TYR A 162 -16.66 -20.54 -15.07
C TYR A 162 -16.29 -19.66 -13.86
N HIS A 163 -15.25 -18.84 -13.98
CA HIS A 163 -14.81 -17.97 -12.89
C HIS A 163 -15.85 -16.90 -12.54
N TYR A 164 -16.55 -16.35 -13.55
CA TYR A 164 -17.66 -15.43 -13.34
C TYR A 164 -18.82 -16.07 -12.58
N ASN A 165 -19.20 -17.30 -12.93
CA ASN A 165 -20.26 -18.03 -12.23
C ASN A 165 -19.86 -18.43 -10.81
N GLN A 166 -18.59 -18.80 -10.57
CA GLN A 166 -18.07 -19.06 -9.22
C GLN A 166 -18.08 -17.78 -8.36
N GLY A 167 -17.64 -16.65 -8.89
CA GLY A 167 -17.73 -15.35 -8.23
C GLY A 167 -19.18 -15.02 -7.85
N LYS A 168 -20.14 -15.28 -8.76
CA LYS A 168 -21.57 -15.10 -8.51
C LYS A 168 -22.12 -16.02 -7.42
N THR A 169 -21.65 -17.27 -7.36
CA THR A 169 -22.03 -18.17 -6.27
C THR A 169 -21.47 -17.71 -4.92
N PHE A 170 -20.23 -17.25 -4.86
CA PHE A 170 -19.66 -16.72 -3.63
C PHE A 170 -20.33 -15.41 -3.19
N SER A 171 -20.68 -14.52 -4.12
CA SER A 171 -21.47 -13.33 -3.83
C SER A 171 -22.83 -13.68 -3.21
N ARG A 172 -23.50 -14.73 -3.68
CA ARG A 172 -24.77 -15.19 -3.09
C ARG A 172 -24.61 -15.83 -1.71
N LEU A 173 -23.44 -16.38 -1.43
CA LEU A 173 -23.10 -16.97 -0.13
C LEU A 173 -22.57 -15.93 0.88
N GLY A 174 -22.50 -14.64 0.51
CA GLY A 174 -21.93 -13.59 1.34
C GLY A 174 -20.40 -13.68 1.51
N LYS A 175 -19.73 -14.53 0.72
CA LYS A 175 -18.29 -14.75 0.77
C LYS A 175 -17.57 -13.77 -0.15
N TRP A 176 -17.55 -12.49 0.23
CA TRP A 176 -17.12 -11.42 -0.67
C TRP A 176 -15.63 -11.48 -1.03
N ASN A 177 -14.77 -11.96 -0.12
CA ASN A 177 -13.35 -12.17 -0.40
C ASN A 177 -13.14 -13.17 -1.54
N GLU A 178 -13.76 -14.34 -1.44
CA GLU A 178 -13.68 -15.40 -2.46
C GLU A 178 -14.38 -14.99 -3.76
N ALA A 179 -15.48 -14.21 -3.67
CA ALA A 179 -16.17 -13.67 -4.83
C ALA A 179 -15.27 -12.70 -5.62
N VAL A 180 -14.58 -11.78 -4.92
CA VAL A 180 -13.65 -10.83 -5.54
C VAL A 180 -12.50 -11.55 -6.22
N ASP A 181 -11.92 -12.59 -5.60
CA ASP A 181 -10.83 -13.38 -6.17
C ASP A 181 -11.26 -14.09 -7.48
N GLU A 182 -12.43 -14.73 -7.49
CA GLU A 182 -12.95 -15.39 -8.69
C GLU A 182 -13.32 -14.40 -9.81
N TYR A 183 -13.89 -13.24 -9.49
CA TYR A 183 -14.13 -12.20 -10.49
C TYR A 183 -12.83 -11.59 -11.04
N LEU A 184 -11.79 -11.44 -10.21
CA LEU A 184 -10.46 -11.00 -10.67
C LEU A 184 -9.81 -12.03 -11.61
N LYS A 185 -9.96 -13.33 -11.33
CA LYS A 185 -9.52 -14.41 -12.23
C LYS A 185 -10.26 -14.35 -13.57
N ALA A 186 -11.57 -14.12 -13.56
CA ALA A 186 -12.36 -13.95 -14.77
C ALA A 186 -11.93 -12.69 -15.58
N LEU A 187 -11.70 -11.57 -14.89
CA LEU A 187 -11.29 -10.29 -15.49
C LEU A 187 -9.84 -10.32 -16.03
N LYS A 188 -8.96 -11.15 -15.45
CA LYS A 188 -7.60 -11.36 -15.95
C LYS A 188 -7.59 -12.03 -17.34
N ILE A 189 -8.64 -12.80 -17.65
CA ILE A 189 -8.79 -13.50 -18.94
C ILE A 189 -9.49 -12.61 -19.96
N ASP A 190 -10.49 -11.82 -19.55
CA ASP A 190 -11.13 -10.79 -20.38
C ASP A 190 -11.22 -9.44 -19.65
N PRO A 191 -10.17 -8.59 -19.79
CA PRO A 191 -10.12 -7.28 -19.13
C PRO A 191 -11.14 -6.26 -19.65
N ALA A 192 -11.79 -6.54 -20.79
CA ALA A 192 -12.77 -5.66 -21.41
C ALA A 192 -14.21 -6.01 -21.03
N ASN A 193 -14.44 -7.03 -20.20
CA ASN A 193 -15.79 -7.49 -19.87
C ASN A 193 -16.49 -6.61 -18.83
N ASP A 194 -17.40 -5.74 -19.28
CA ASP A 194 -18.14 -4.83 -18.40
C ASP A 194 -19.01 -5.56 -17.37
N LYS A 195 -19.56 -6.74 -17.71
CA LYS A 195 -20.38 -7.54 -16.77
C LYS A 195 -19.57 -8.03 -15.57
N ILE A 196 -18.31 -8.38 -15.78
CA ILE A 196 -17.40 -8.85 -14.71
C ILE A 196 -16.93 -7.67 -13.88
N LYS A 197 -16.62 -6.51 -14.49
CA LYS A 197 -16.28 -5.27 -13.77
C LYS A 197 -17.39 -4.83 -12.83
N ILE A 198 -18.64 -4.80 -13.33
CA ILE A 198 -19.80 -4.45 -12.50
C ILE A 198 -19.96 -5.42 -11.33
N ALA A 199 -19.87 -6.73 -11.59
CA ALA A 199 -19.99 -7.75 -10.54
C ALA A 199 -18.84 -7.69 -9.52
N LEU A 200 -17.63 -7.38 -9.97
CA LEU A 200 -16.45 -7.16 -9.13
C LEU A 200 -16.60 -5.92 -8.25
N ASP A 201 -17.11 -4.81 -8.80
CA ASP A 201 -17.32 -3.58 -8.03
C ASP A 201 -18.40 -3.76 -6.97
N VAL A 202 -19.49 -4.47 -7.30
CA VAL A 202 -20.51 -4.84 -6.32
C VAL A 202 -19.90 -5.71 -5.20
N ALA A 203 -19.10 -6.72 -5.56
CA ALA A 203 -18.46 -7.59 -4.57
C ALA A 203 -17.44 -6.84 -3.70
N LYS A 204 -16.65 -5.92 -4.27
CA LYS A 204 -15.70 -5.06 -3.53
C LYS A 204 -16.41 -4.09 -2.60
N ASN A 205 -17.52 -3.50 -3.03
CA ASN A 205 -18.30 -2.59 -2.21
C ASN A 205 -18.92 -3.33 -1.01
N ASN A 206 -19.45 -4.54 -1.21
CA ASN A 206 -19.98 -5.35 -0.13
C ASN A 206 -18.88 -5.87 0.81
N LEU A 207 -17.71 -6.26 0.27
CA LEU A 207 -16.54 -6.60 1.09
C LEU A 207 -16.09 -5.42 1.96
N LYS A 208 -16.10 -4.21 1.41
CA LYS A 208 -15.80 -2.98 2.15
C LYS A 208 -16.84 -2.72 3.24
N SER A 209 -18.13 -2.94 2.97
CA SER A 209 -19.22 -2.86 3.96
C SER A 209 -18.97 -3.81 5.13
N ASP A 210 -18.70 -5.10 4.85
CA ASP A 210 -18.44 -6.11 5.87
C ASP A 210 -17.23 -5.78 6.76
N ASN A 211 -16.15 -5.26 6.17
CA ASN A 211 -14.96 -4.86 6.91
C ASN A 211 -15.23 -3.64 7.82
N GLU A 212 -15.95 -2.63 7.34
CA GLU A 212 -16.31 -1.45 8.14
C GLU A 212 -17.32 -1.80 9.24
N ILE A 213 -18.27 -2.70 8.95
CA ILE A 213 -19.18 -3.27 9.97
C ILE A 213 -18.38 -4.02 11.03
N GLY A 214 -17.39 -4.82 10.65
CA GLY A 214 -16.52 -5.53 11.60
C GLY A 214 -15.81 -4.59 12.57
N LYS A 215 -15.28 -3.45 12.07
CA LYS A 215 -14.68 -2.41 12.91
C LYS A 215 -15.71 -1.77 13.84
N ALA A 216 -16.88 -1.39 13.32
CA ALA A 216 -17.95 -0.78 14.11
C ALA A 216 -18.49 -1.72 15.20
N VAL A 217 -18.59 -3.02 14.90
CA VAL A 217 -18.95 -4.06 15.88
C VAL A 217 -17.88 -4.21 16.96
N SER A 218 -16.60 -4.09 16.61
CA SER A 218 -15.52 -4.08 17.61
C SER A 218 -15.66 -2.92 18.60
N LEU A 219 -15.97 -1.71 18.12
CA LEU A 219 -16.22 -0.55 18.99
C LEU A 219 -17.41 -0.80 19.94
N TYR A 220 -18.48 -1.41 19.43
CA TYR A 220 -19.62 -1.80 20.25
C TYR A 220 -19.24 -2.83 21.34
N GLN A 221 -18.43 -3.83 21.00
CA GLN A 221 -17.97 -4.85 21.94
C GLN A 221 -17.05 -4.28 23.02
N ASN A 222 -16.27 -3.25 22.70
CA ASN A 222 -15.42 -2.52 23.64
C ASN A 222 -16.21 -1.58 24.57
N GLY A 223 -17.53 -1.44 24.38
CA GLY A 223 -18.38 -0.56 25.17
C GLY A 223 -18.38 0.91 24.71
N GLU A 224 -17.74 1.21 23.60
CA GLU A 224 -17.61 2.57 23.03
C GLU A 224 -18.85 2.93 22.18
N TYR A 225 -20.03 2.93 22.81
CA TYR A 225 -21.31 2.97 22.09
C TYR A 225 -21.53 4.24 21.26
N ASN A 226 -21.02 5.40 21.69
CA ASN A 226 -21.15 6.65 20.92
C ASN A 226 -20.32 6.61 19.63
N GLU A 227 -19.16 5.98 19.66
CA GLU A 227 -18.29 5.81 18.50
C GLU A 227 -18.83 4.75 17.55
N ALA A 228 -19.33 3.64 18.11
CA ALA A 228 -20.05 2.63 17.37
C ALA A 228 -21.25 3.22 16.62
N ILE A 229 -22.06 4.09 17.26
CA ILE A 229 -23.17 4.78 16.59
C ILE A 229 -22.68 5.63 15.42
N ARG A 230 -21.62 6.43 15.61
CA ARG A 230 -21.07 7.25 14.51
C ARG A 230 -20.64 6.38 13.32
N ALA A 231 -19.98 5.26 13.60
CA ALA A 231 -19.54 4.31 12.58
C ALA A 231 -20.74 3.65 11.87
N PHE A 232 -21.73 3.14 12.61
CA PHE A 232 -22.92 2.51 12.02
C PHE A 232 -23.81 3.51 11.27
N VAL A 233 -23.91 4.77 11.70
CA VAL A 233 -24.61 5.83 10.95
C VAL A 233 -23.89 6.12 9.64
N ALA A 234 -22.56 6.18 9.65
CA ALA A 234 -21.80 6.34 8.40
C ALA A 234 -22.04 5.15 7.45
N ILE A 235 -22.06 3.93 7.97
CA ILE A 235 -22.34 2.70 7.21
C ILE A 235 -23.76 2.72 6.64
N THR A 236 -24.78 3.06 7.44
CA THR A 236 -26.18 3.13 6.97
C THR A 236 -26.44 4.27 5.98
N ASN A 237 -25.68 5.37 6.05
CA ASN A 237 -25.73 6.43 5.04
C ASN A 237 -25.11 5.99 3.70
N MET A 238 -24.06 5.16 3.74
CA MET A 238 -23.41 4.61 2.55
C MET A 238 -24.18 3.41 1.97
N TRP A 239 -24.75 2.57 2.82
CA TRP A 239 -25.50 1.36 2.49
C TRP A 239 -26.82 1.31 3.27
N PRO A 240 -27.88 2.00 2.77
CA PRO A 240 -29.15 2.15 3.48
C PRO A 240 -29.99 0.87 3.65
N GLN A 241 -29.55 -0.25 3.08
CA GLN A 241 -30.24 -1.54 3.11
C GLN A 241 -29.43 -2.60 3.88
N ASP A 242 -28.34 -2.19 4.55
CA ASP A 242 -27.50 -3.11 5.30
C ASP A 242 -28.15 -3.49 6.64
N ILE A 243 -28.65 -4.72 6.71
CA ILE A 243 -29.41 -5.26 7.85
C ILE A 243 -28.53 -5.31 9.12
N SER A 244 -27.25 -5.65 8.98
CA SER A 244 -26.34 -5.81 10.10
C SER A 244 -26.02 -4.46 10.73
N ALA A 245 -25.84 -3.42 9.91
CA ALA A 245 -25.62 -2.06 10.38
C ALA A 245 -26.83 -1.50 11.13
N HIS A 246 -28.05 -1.64 10.58
CA HIS A 246 -29.28 -1.21 11.26
C HIS A 246 -29.49 -1.96 12.59
N PHE A 247 -29.23 -3.27 12.62
CA PHE A 247 -29.37 -4.07 13.83
C PHE A 247 -28.40 -3.66 14.94
N HIS A 248 -27.12 -3.47 14.62
CA HIS A 248 -26.11 -3.06 15.61
C HIS A 248 -26.27 -1.59 16.02
N LEU A 249 -26.77 -0.73 15.13
CA LEU A 249 -27.16 0.63 15.46
C LEU A 249 -28.30 0.65 16.49
N GLY A 250 -29.36 -0.14 16.27
CA GLY A 250 -30.46 -0.30 17.24
C GLY A 250 -29.99 -0.83 18.60
N LYS A 251 -29.08 -1.80 18.62
CA LYS A 251 -28.45 -2.30 19.86
C LYS A 251 -27.61 -1.23 20.56
N SER A 252 -26.87 -0.43 19.80
CA SER A 252 -26.06 0.66 20.35
C SER A 252 -26.94 1.74 20.99
N TYR A 253 -28.06 2.09 20.34
CA TYR A 253 -29.06 2.99 20.91
C TYR A 253 -29.73 2.42 22.17
N LEU A 254 -30.07 1.12 22.19
CA LEU A 254 -30.56 0.45 23.39
C LEU A 254 -29.59 0.56 24.58
N LYS A 255 -28.28 0.43 24.34
CA LYS A 255 -27.25 0.54 25.39
C LYS A 255 -27.10 1.94 25.96
N LEU A 256 -27.44 2.97 25.18
CA LEU A 256 -27.45 4.37 25.60
C LEU A 256 -28.83 4.87 26.06
N ASN A 257 -29.79 3.97 26.30
CA ASN A 257 -31.17 4.29 26.69
C ASN A 257 -31.93 5.18 25.67
N LYS A 258 -31.50 5.20 24.40
CA LYS A 258 -32.15 5.91 23.30
C LYS A 258 -33.22 5.03 22.66
N TYR A 259 -34.31 4.81 23.38
CA TYR A 259 -35.30 3.78 23.05
C TYR A 259 -36.09 4.08 21.78
N ARG A 260 -36.35 5.36 21.46
CA ARG A 260 -37.09 5.75 20.25
C ARG A 260 -36.29 5.42 18.99
N GLU A 261 -35.02 5.82 18.97
CA GLU A 261 -34.11 5.57 17.86
C GLU A 261 -33.86 4.06 17.70
N ALA A 262 -33.71 3.34 18.82
CA ALA A 262 -33.61 1.89 18.78
C ALA A 262 -34.82 1.21 18.14
N VAL A 263 -36.05 1.64 18.48
CA VAL A 263 -37.29 1.13 17.89
C VAL A 263 -37.31 1.33 16.37
N ILE A 264 -36.97 2.54 15.90
CA ILE A 264 -36.95 2.87 14.46
C ILE A 264 -35.96 1.97 13.71
N GLU A 265 -34.77 1.77 14.26
CA GLU A 265 -33.75 0.96 13.60
C GLU A 265 -34.11 -0.54 13.61
N PHE A 266 -34.75 -1.05 14.66
CA PHE A 266 -35.26 -2.43 14.67
C PHE A 266 -36.46 -2.62 13.74
N GLU A 267 -37.33 -1.61 13.55
CA GLU A 267 -38.41 -1.65 12.55
C GLU A 267 -37.84 -1.84 11.14
N LYS A 268 -36.81 -1.08 10.77
CA LYS A 268 -36.12 -1.25 9.48
C LYS A 268 -35.55 -2.66 9.30
N VAL A 269 -34.95 -3.23 10.34
CA VAL A 269 -34.43 -4.62 10.27
C VAL A 269 -35.57 -5.61 10.02
N MET A 270 -36.72 -5.44 10.68
CA MET A 270 -37.90 -6.29 10.50
C MET A 270 -38.58 -6.09 9.14
N GLU A 271 -38.55 -4.87 8.58
CA GLU A 271 -39.03 -4.59 7.23
C GLU A 271 -38.20 -5.32 6.17
N ILE A 272 -36.86 -5.36 6.35
CA ILE A 272 -35.96 -5.99 5.39
C ILE A 272 -35.91 -7.52 5.57
N ASN A 273 -35.81 -8.01 6.80
CA ASN A 273 -35.81 -9.44 7.11
C ASN A 273 -36.50 -9.73 8.46
N PRO A 274 -37.77 -10.19 8.42
CA PRO A 274 -38.54 -10.54 9.62
C PRO A 274 -37.94 -11.66 10.48
N GLU A 275 -37.10 -12.55 9.92
CA GLU A 275 -36.47 -13.67 10.64
C GLU A 275 -35.04 -13.35 11.10
N TYR A 276 -34.62 -12.08 11.08
CA TYR A 276 -33.29 -11.69 11.53
C TYR A 276 -33.10 -11.93 13.03
N ASP A 277 -32.02 -12.63 13.37
CA ASP A 277 -31.82 -13.26 14.68
C ASP A 277 -31.97 -12.28 15.86
N ASN A 278 -32.82 -12.63 16.83
CA ASN A 278 -33.13 -11.85 18.03
C ASN A 278 -33.64 -10.41 17.82
N VAL A 279 -34.08 -10.00 16.63
CA VAL A 279 -34.57 -8.62 16.43
C VAL A 279 -35.91 -8.37 17.10
N SER A 280 -36.88 -9.29 17.00
CA SER A 280 -38.23 -9.08 17.55
C SER A 280 -38.24 -8.95 19.08
N SER A 281 -37.38 -9.72 19.77
CA SER A 281 -37.26 -9.63 21.23
C SER A 281 -36.62 -8.31 21.66
N LEU A 282 -35.63 -7.82 20.92
CA LEU A 282 -35.00 -6.51 21.15
C LEU A 282 -35.92 -5.34 20.81
N TYR A 283 -36.75 -5.47 19.76
CA TYR A 283 -37.79 -4.51 19.42
C TYR A 283 -38.83 -4.37 20.54
N GLU A 284 -39.40 -5.48 21.02
CA GLU A 284 -40.38 -5.47 22.11
C GLU A 284 -39.78 -4.92 23.41
N LEU A 285 -38.51 -5.23 23.69
CA LEU A 285 -37.78 -4.63 24.81
C LEU A 285 -37.62 -3.11 24.65
N ALA A 286 -37.21 -2.64 23.47
CA ALA A 286 -37.03 -1.22 23.17
C ALA A 286 -38.36 -0.46 23.27
N LYS A 287 -39.44 -1.05 22.73
CA LYS A 287 -40.80 -0.50 22.76
C LYS A 287 -41.34 -0.37 24.19
N ARG A 288 -41.23 -1.45 24.99
CA ARG A 288 -41.63 -1.42 26.40
C ARG A 288 -40.84 -0.40 27.21
N ARG A 289 -39.53 -0.28 26.97
CA ARG A 289 -38.68 0.71 27.65
C ARG A 289 -38.97 2.14 27.20
N LYS A 290 -39.34 2.37 25.94
CA LYS A 290 -39.82 3.66 25.44
C LYS A 290 -41.09 4.08 26.19
N GLU A 291 -42.07 3.19 26.34
CA GLU A 291 -43.32 3.46 27.07
C GLU A 291 -43.08 3.77 28.56
N LEU A 292 -42.09 3.14 29.19
CA LEU A 292 -41.71 3.41 30.59
C LEU A 292 -40.99 4.75 30.79
N ASN A 293 -40.39 5.33 29.75
CA ASN A 293 -39.56 6.55 29.84
C ASN A 293 -40.28 7.83 29.36
N ASN A 294 -41.54 7.70 28.94
CA ASN A 294 -42.37 8.82 28.49
C ASN A 294 -43.31 9.27 29.62
N PHE A 295 -43.36 10.57 29.86
CA PHE A 295 -44.16 11.19 30.90
C PHE A 295 -45.55 11.51 30.36
N THR A 296 -46.56 10.89 30.97
CA THR A 296 -47.96 11.28 30.83
C THR A 296 -48.47 11.69 32.20
N VAL A 297 -48.53 13.01 32.44
CA VAL A 297 -48.88 13.57 33.75
C VAL A 297 -49.71 14.83 33.52
N GLU A 298 -50.84 14.91 34.22
CA GLU A 298 -51.64 16.14 34.31
C GLU A 298 -51.37 16.82 35.65
N ILE A 299 -50.90 18.06 35.57
CA ILE A 299 -50.47 18.85 36.72
C ILE A 299 -51.34 20.09 36.77
N ASN A 300 -52.00 20.29 37.90
CA ASN A 300 -52.93 21.39 38.09
C ASN A 300 -52.46 22.27 39.25
N ASN A 301 -52.03 23.49 38.93
CA ASN A 301 -51.64 24.53 39.87
C ASN A 301 -50.66 24.06 40.95
N GLN A 302 -49.51 23.49 40.57
CA GLN A 302 -48.44 23.04 41.48
C GLN A 302 -47.19 23.89 41.35
N ASP A 303 -46.33 23.88 42.37
CA ASP A 303 -45.03 24.57 42.32
C ASP A 303 -44.12 23.93 41.26
N ILE A 304 -43.52 24.75 40.39
CA ILE A 304 -42.68 24.28 39.30
C ILE A 304 -41.49 23.43 39.79
N LEU A 305 -40.91 23.73 40.96
CA LEU A 305 -39.79 22.97 41.49
C LEU A 305 -40.24 21.59 41.97
N ASP A 306 -41.43 21.48 42.57
CA ASP A 306 -41.98 20.20 43.03
C ASP A 306 -42.36 19.29 41.86
N VAL A 307 -42.93 19.89 40.82
CA VAL A 307 -43.21 19.23 39.54
C VAL A 307 -41.93 18.68 38.93
N LEU A 308 -40.89 19.51 38.83
CA LEU A 308 -39.62 19.12 38.24
C LEU A 308 -38.89 18.09 39.08
N ARG A 309 -38.91 18.18 40.42
CA ARG A 309 -38.40 17.12 41.31
C ARG A 309 -39.09 15.78 41.04
N THR A 310 -40.40 15.80 40.87
CA THR A 310 -41.19 14.58 40.63
C THR A 310 -40.82 13.92 39.31
N ILE A 311 -40.71 14.71 38.23
CA ILE A 311 -40.31 14.23 36.90
C ILE A 311 -38.86 13.75 36.91
N LEU A 312 -37.95 14.49 37.57
CA LEU A 312 -36.52 14.18 37.58
C LEU A 312 -36.17 12.98 38.44
N HIS A 313 -36.89 12.74 39.55
CA HIS A 313 -36.67 11.60 40.43
C HIS A 313 -36.80 10.25 39.70
N GLY A 314 -37.72 10.13 38.74
CA GLY A 314 -37.86 8.93 37.90
C GLY A 314 -36.76 8.76 36.85
N SER A 315 -36.05 9.83 36.52
CA SER A 315 -35.04 9.88 35.45
C SER A 315 -33.58 9.84 35.95
N GLY A 316 -33.36 9.95 37.26
CA GLY A 316 -32.03 9.88 37.88
C GLY A 316 -31.27 11.21 37.96
N PHE A 317 -31.83 12.33 37.51
CA PHE A 317 -31.20 13.65 37.54
C PHE A 317 -31.44 14.41 38.86
N ASN A 318 -30.42 15.13 39.32
CA ASN A 318 -30.51 16.07 40.44
C ASN A 318 -31.02 17.44 39.96
N LEU A 319 -31.78 18.14 40.81
CA LEU A 319 -32.28 19.50 40.53
C LEU A 319 -31.55 20.54 41.40
N VAL A 320 -30.99 21.56 40.75
CA VAL A 320 -30.46 22.76 41.41
C VAL A 320 -31.17 23.98 40.83
N ALA A 321 -31.78 24.81 41.67
CA ALA A 321 -32.48 26.01 41.24
C ALA A 321 -31.80 27.26 41.83
N GLU A 322 -31.59 28.28 41.01
CA GLU A 322 -31.12 29.60 41.47
C GLU A 322 -32.25 30.41 42.15
N ASP A 323 -31.86 31.42 42.91
CA ASP A 323 -32.80 32.33 43.56
C ASP A 323 -33.66 33.05 42.50
N GLY A 324 -34.98 32.93 42.63
CA GLY A 324 -35.96 33.54 41.70
C GLY A 324 -36.82 32.55 40.91
N VAL A 325 -36.56 31.23 41.01
CA VAL A 325 -37.43 30.20 40.42
C VAL A 325 -38.59 29.87 41.36
N LYS A 326 -39.64 30.71 41.35
CA LYS A 326 -40.87 30.50 42.14
C LYS A 326 -42.11 30.83 41.30
N LYS A 327 -42.77 29.79 40.77
CA LYS A 327 -43.99 29.93 39.96
C LYS A 327 -44.87 28.69 40.11
N ARG A 328 -46.19 28.88 40.15
CA ARG A 328 -47.15 27.77 40.06
C ARG A 328 -47.54 27.55 38.59
N ILE A 329 -47.58 26.29 38.18
CA ILE A 329 -47.84 25.89 36.80
C ILE A 329 -48.98 24.87 36.72
N SER A 330 -49.69 24.89 35.60
CA SER A 330 -50.58 23.82 35.17
C SER A 330 -50.11 23.34 33.81
N VAL A 331 -49.81 22.04 33.69
CA VAL A 331 -49.24 21.44 32.48
C VAL A 331 -49.84 20.04 32.32
N ALA A 332 -50.34 19.74 31.12
CA ALA A 332 -50.71 18.39 30.73
C ALA A 332 -49.65 17.86 29.76
N LEU A 333 -48.83 16.94 30.24
CA LEU A 333 -47.87 16.21 29.40
C LEU A 333 -48.53 14.90 28.96
N VAL A 334 -48.50 14.62 27.67
CA VAL A 334 -48.97 13.36 27.10
C VAL A 334 -47.86 12.82 26.22
N ASP A 335 -47.36 11.63 26.57
CA ASP A 335 -46.32 10.92 25.82
C ASP A 335 -45.07 11.76 25.51
N LYS A 336 -44.56 12.51 26.51
CA LYS A 336 -43.38 13.39 26.35
C LYS A 336 -42.11 12.76 26.89
N THR A 337 -41.00 12.90 26.19
CA THR A 337 -39.67 12.54 26.70
C THR A 337 -39.22 13.53 27.81
N LEU A 338 -38.19 13.18 28.59
CA LEU A 338 -37.67 14.06 29.65
C LEU A 338 -37.28 15.44 29.11
N ASP A 339 -36.52 15.50 28.01
CA ASP A 339 -36.05 16.77 27.46
C ASP A 339 -37.22 17.60 26.88
N GLU A 340 -38.23 16.97 26.29
CA GLU A 340 -39.45 17.65 25.83
C GLU A 340 -40.27 18.19 27.01
N ALA A 341 -40.44 17.39 28.06
CA ALA A 341 -41.12 17.79 29.28
C ALA A 341 -40.40 18.97 29.97
N LEU A 342 -39.06 18.93 30.05
CA LEU A 342 -38.25 20.01 30.60
C LEU A 342 -38.35 21.28 29.76
N ASN A 343 -38.26 21.19 28.44
CA ASN A 343 -38.45 22.33 27.56
C ASN A 343 -39.83 22.96 27.72
N GLU A 344 -40.88 22.13 27.79
CA GLU A 344 -42.26 22.59 27.92
C GLU A 344 -42.55 23.20 29.30
N ILE A 345 -41.98 22.64 30.37
CA ILE A 345 -42.17 23.15 31.73
C ILE A 345 -41.29 24.37 32.02
N ILE A 346 -40.03 24.38 31.58
CA ILE A 346 -39.04 25.41 31.95
C ILE A 346 -39.08 26.59 30.97
N ILE A 347 -38.89 26.33 29.67
CA ILE A 347 -38.74 27.40 28.66
C ILE A 347 -40.05 28.18 28.48
N LYS A 348 -41.19 27.49 28.33
CA LYS A 348 -42.50 28.18 28.19
C LYS A 348 -42.90 29.00 29.41
N ASN A 349 -42.29 28.73 30.57
CA ASN A 349 -42.56 29.47 31.80
C ASN A 349 -41.59 30.63 32.07
N GLY A 350 -40.68 30.93 31.14
CA GLY A 350 -39.76 32.06 31.24
C GLY A 350 -38.48 31.76 32.01
N TYR A 351 -38.04 30.50 32.01
CA TYR A 351 -36.79 30.06 32.65
C TYR A 351 -35.84 29.46 31.61
N LYS A 352 -34.55 29.44 31.93
CA LYS A 352 -33.51 28.69 31.20
C LYS A 352 -33.00 27.55 32.09
N TYR A 353 -32.49 26.49 31.46
CA TYR A 353 -31.81 25.43 32.19
C TYR A 353 -30.52 25.01 31.48
N GLU A 354 -29.58 24.53 32.29
CA GLU A 354 -28.31 23.96 31.86
C GLU A 354 -28.19 22.55 32.43
N LYS A 355 -27.72 21.61 31.60
CA LYS A 355 -27.51 20.21 31.98
C LYS A 355 -26.01 19.99 32.17
N ILE A 356 -25.60 19.82 33.42
CA ILE A 356 -24.21 19.60 33.82
C ILE A 356 -24.14 18.20 34.44
N ASP A 357 -23.53 17.26 33.71
CA ASP A 357 -23.49 15.83 34.07
C ASP A 357 -24.88 15.28 34.42
N ASN A 358 -25.09 14.92 35.70
CA ASN A 358 -26.33 14.41 36.23
C ASN A 358 -27.17 15.47 36.99
N THR A 359 -26.87 16.75 36.78
CA THR A 359 -27.55 17.87 37.46
C THR A 359 -28.21 18.78 36.43
N ILE A 360 -29.47 19.14 36.69
CA ILE A 360 -30.19 20.16 35.94
C ILE A 360 -30.21 21.42 36.78
N LYS A 361 -29.53 22.46 36.27
CA LYS A 361 -29.49 23.78 36.87
C LYS A 361 -30.52 24.68 36.21
N ILE A 362 -31.41 25.30 36.98
CA ILE A 362 -32.48 26.19 36.47
C ILE A 362 -32.24 27.62 36.93
N MET A 363 -32.38 28.55 35.99
CA MET A 363 -32.14 29.99 36.19
C MET A 363 -33.26 30.84 35.55
N PRO A 364 -33.63 31.99 36.14
CA PRO A 364 -34.57 32.95 35.54
C PRO A 364 -34.11 33.39 34.15
N ASN A 365 -34.99 33.35 33.14
CA ASN A 365 -34.71 33.95 31.84
C ASN A 365 -35.01 35.45 31.91
N VAL A 366 -34.15 36.20 32.58
CA VAL A 366 -34.17 37.66 32.48
C VAL A 366 -33.73 38.00 31.05
N ALA A 367 -34.66 38.52 30.23
CA ALA A 367 -34.30 39.04 28.91
C ALA A 367 -33.13 40.01 29.08
N MET A 368 -32.06 39.82 28.29
CA MET A 368 -30.95 40.76 28.32
C MET A 368 -31.51 42.16 28.03
N PRO A 369 -31.07 43.21 28.75
CA PRO A 369 -31.62 44.56 28.60
C PRO A 369 -31.65 45.04 27.13
N GLU A 370 -30.69 44.59 26.32
CA GLU A 370 -30.55 44.85 24.88
C GLU A 370 -31.65 44.23 24.00
N ASP A 371 -32.32 43.16 24.44
CA ASP A 371 -33.39 42.45 23.71
C ASP A 371 -34.81 42.93 24.09
N ARG A 372 -34.93 43.96 24.94
CA ARG A 372 -36.24 44.53 25.31
C ARG A 372 -36.87 45.25 24.10
N VAL A 373 -38.06 44.81 23.72
CA VAL A 373 -38.84 45.36 22.59
C VAL A 373 -39.67 46.56 23.05
N TYR A 374 -39.63 47.65 22.29
CA TYR A 374 -40.46 48.83 22.53
C TYR A 374 -41.41 49.03 21.34
N SER A 375 -42.71 49.12 21.63
CA SER A 375 -43.74 49.31 20.59
C SER A 375 -43.81 50.74 20.04
N GLN A 376 -43.39 51.73 20.83
CA GLN A 376 -43.36 53.15 20.44
C GLN A 376 -42.23 53.89 21.15
N MET A 377 -41.29 54.46 20.40
CA MET A 377 -40.22 55.32 20.92
C MET A 377 -40.03 56.53 20.01
N ASN A 378 -40.22 57.73 20.56
CA ASN A 378 -40.07 58.98 19.83
C ASN A 378 -38.91 59.76 20.41
N LEU A 379 -37.90 60.02 19.58
CA LEU A 379 -36.77 60.86 19.90
C LEU A 379 -36.91 62.10 19.04
N VAL A 380 -37.18 63.26 19.63
CA VAL A 380 -37.44 64.51 18.89
C VAL A 380 -36.38 65.54 19.23
N ASP A 381 -35.76 66.11 18.19
CA ASP A 381 -34.72 67.16 18.32
C ASP A 381 -33.58 66.80 19.29
N MET A 382 -33.22 65.52 19.36
CA MET A 382 -32.27 65.01 20.34
C MET A 382 -30.84 65.04 19.79
N GLU A 383 -29.89 65.51 20.59
CA GLU A 383 -28.46 65.43 20.23
C GLU A 383 -27.99 63.96 20.16
N ILE A 384 -27.24 63.61 19.12
CA ILE A 384 -26.77 62.24 18.90
C ILE A 384 -25.98 61.70 20.09
N GLY A 385 -25.10 62.53 20.68
CA GLY A 385 -24.32 62.12 21.85
C GLY A 385 -25.20 61.71 23.03
N HIS A 386 -26.24 62.50 23.30
CA HIS A 386 -27.22 62.20 24.35
C HIS A 386 -28.05 60.96 24.01
N GLY A 387 -28.44 60.78 22.75
CA GLY A 387 -29.17 59.60 22.29
C GLY A 387 -28.39 58.30 22.48
N ILE A 388 -27.12 58.32 22.10
CA ILE A 388 -26.21 57.20 22.30
C ILE A 388 -26.07 56.87 23.79
N GLU A 389 -25.92 57.87 24.65
CA GLU A 389 -25.80 57.69 26.10
C GLU A 389 -27.06 57.06 26.70
N VAL A 390 -28.24 57.57 26.34
CA VAL A 390 -29.53 57.05 26.82
C VAL A 390 -29.73 55.60 26.40
N LEU A 391 -29.51 55.29 25.12
CA LEU A 391 -29.65 53.92 24.62
C LEU A 391 -28.61 52.97 25.23
N SER A 392 -27.36 53.41 25.43
CA SER A 392 -26.33 52.61 26.08
C SER A 392 -26.68 52.28 27.54
N ARG A 393 -27.26 53.24 28.27
CA ARG A 393 -27.75 53.03 29.64
C ARG A 393 -28.95 52.07 29.68
N LEU A 394 -29.86 52.17 28.71
CA LEU A 394 -31.00 51.25 28.59
C LEU A 394 -30.55 49.81 28.27
N MET A 395 -29.45 49.65 27.54
CA MET A 395 -28.81 48.34 27.29
C MET A 395 -27.93 47.85 28.45
N GLU A 396 -27.74 48.63 29.51
CA GLU A 396 -26.81 48.36 30.63
C GLU A 396 -25.36 48.14 30.15
N LYS A 397 -24.92 48.90 29.14
CA LYS A 397 -23.57 48.84 28.57
C LYS A 397 -22.76 50.10 28.89
N ASN A 398 -21.48 49.93 29.18
CA ASN A 398 -20.52 51.03 29.30
C ASN A 398 -20.26 51.64 27.93
N LEU A 399 -20.22 52.97 27.87
CA LEU A 399 -20.02 53.73 26.65
C LEU A 399 -18.68 54.47 26.68
N ILE A 400 -17.90 54.32 25.61
CA ILE A 400 -16.70 55.12 25.34
C ILE A 400 -16.88 55.82 24.00
N LEU A 401 -16.82 57.15 23.99
CA LEU A 401 -16.86 57.94 22.76
C LEU A 401 -15.42 58.27 22.33
N ASP A 402 -15.05 57.88 21.11
CA ASP A 402 -13.79 58.27 20.51
C ASP A 402 -13.78 59.76 20.12
N LYS A 403 -12.59 60.38 20.05
CA LYS A 403 -12.44 61.80 19.65
C LYS A 403 -13.02 62.09 18.27
N SER A 404 -13.07 61.10 17.38
CA SER A 404 -13.70 61.23 16.06
C SER A 404 -15.19 61.59 16.14
N VAL A 405 -15.87 61.21 17.23
CA VAL A 405 -17.31 61.46 17.45
C VAL A 405 -17.60 62.91 17.83
N ASP A 406 -16.60 63.68 18.27
CA ASP A 406 -16.78 65.08 18.71
C ASP A 406 -17.38 65.99 17.63
N LYS A 407 -17.19 65.64 16.35
CA LYS A 407 -17.72 66.39 15.20
C LYS A 407 -19.21 66.13 14.94
N VAL A 408 -19.73 64.99 15.39
CA VAL A 408 -21.08 64.49 15.06
C VAL A 408 -22.00 64.50 16.28
N LYS A 409 -21.45 64.44 17.50
CA LYS A 409 -22.23 64.32 18.75
C LYS A 409 -23.26 65.43 18.99
N SER A 410 -23.01 66.65 18.49
CA SER A 410 -23.89 67.81 18.66
C SER A 410 -24.96 67.94 17.56
N ASN A 411 -24.91 67.09 16.53
CA ASN A 411 -25.97 67.07 15.53
C ASN A 411 -27.26 66.55 16.17
N LYS A 412 -28.39 67.08 15.73
CA LYS A 412 -29.71 66.71 16.24
C LYS A 412 -30.37 65.72 15.30
N VAL A 413 -31.04 64.72 15.87
CA VAL A 413 -31.77 63.71 15.12
C VAL A 413 -33.17 63.56 15.70
N THR A 414 -34.12 63.29 14.81
CA THR A 414 -35.50 62.97 15.14
C THR A 414 -35.85 61.60 14.60
N PHE A 415 -36.24 60.67 15.47
CA PHE A 415 -36.72 59.32 15.13
C PHE A 415 -38.16 59.15 15.61
N TYR A 416 -39.00 58.63 14.72
CA TYR A 416 -40.35 58.16 15.05
C TYR A 416 -40.39 56.66 14.81
N ILE A 417 -40.37 55.87 15.89
CA ILE A 417 -40.38 54.41 15.81
C ILE A 417 -41.81 53.94 16.09
N LYS A 418 -42.42 53.32 15.07
CA LYS A 418 -43.78 52.78 15.12
C LYS A 418 -43.84 51.24 15.15
N ASP A 419 -42.70 50.60 14.97
CA ASP A 419 -42.57 49.14 14.88
C ASP A 419 -41.97 48.57 16.16
N GLU A 420 -42.21 47.29 16.42
CA GLU A 420 -41.64 46.54 17.55
C GLU A 420 -40.14 46.29 17.33
N LEU A 421 -39.31 47.28 17.64
CA LEU A 421 -37.85 47.19 17.58
C LEU A 421 -37.24 46.97 18.97
N THR A 422 -36.15 46.21 19.01
CA THR A 422 -35.30 46.05 20.20
C THR A 422 -34.45 47.30 20.45
N ILE A 423 -34.03 47.54 21.70
CA ILE A 423 -33.12 48.67 22.01
C ILE A 423 -31.85 48.61 21.16
N LYS A 424 -31.31 47.40 20.94
CA LYS A 424 -30.14 47.19 20.09
C LYS A 424 -30.35 47.63 18.64
N GLU A 425 -31.50 47.29 18.04
CA GLU A 425 -31.80 47.72 16.67
C GLU A 425 -31.98 49.23 16.55
N ILE A 426 -32.60 49.86 17.56
CA ILE A 426 -32.75 51.31 17.62
C ILE A 426 -31.39 52.00 17.74
N PHE A 427 -30.51 51.43 18.58
CA PHE A 427 -29.14 51.89 18.74
C PHE A 427 -28.33 51.77 17.44
N ASP A 428 -28.39 50.62 16.77
CA ASP A 428 -27.70 50.39 15.50
C ASP A 428 -28.21 51.33 14.39
N LEU A 429 -29.51 51.63 14.37
CA LEU A 429 -30.11 52.57 13.41
C LEU A 429 -29.63 54.01 13.65
N LEU A 430 -29.55 54.45 14.91
CA LEU A 430 -29.01 55.75 15.30
C LEU A 430 -27.56 55.89 14.84
N LEU A 431 -26.73 54.86 15.02
CA LEU A 431 -25.33 54.89 14.61
C LEU A 431 -25.17 54.91 13.09
N LYS A 432 -25.86 54.00 12.39
CA LYS A 432 -25.75 53.84 10.95
C LYS A 432 -26.21 55.06 10.16
N THR A 433 -27.26 55.74 10.63
CA THR A 433 -27.79 56.96 9.97
C THR A 433 -26.80 58.14 10.06
N ASN A 434 -25.84 58.08 10.98
CA ASN A 434 -24.92 59.16 11.28
C ASN A 434 -23.45 58.78 11.01
N ASP A 435 -23.20 57.75 10.20
CA ASP A 435 -21.87 57.24 9.84
C ASP A 435 -20.99 56.86 11.06
N LEU A 436 -21.64 56.44 12.15
CA LEU A 436 -20.99 55.93 13.36
C LEU A 436 -21.03 54.40 13.38
N VAL A 437 -20.02 53.81 14.01
CA VAL A 437 -19.93 52.35 14.20
C VAL A 437 -19.62 52.07 15.67
N SER A 438 -20.32 51.10 16.26
CA SER A 438 -20.00 50.55 17.57
C SER A 438 -19.02 49.39 17.44
N ILE A 439 -17.87 49.50 18.11
CA ILE A 439 -16.89 48.43 18.22
C ILE A 439 -17.00 47.82 19.63
N PRO A 440 -17.31 46.51 19.74
CA PRO A 440 -17.30 45.83 21.03
C PRO A 440 -15.85 45.70 21.54
N TYR A 441 -15.58 46.21 22.75
CA TYR A 441 -14.26 46.13 23.37
C TYR A 441 -14.22 45.09 24.51
N TYR A 442 -15.25 45.05 25.35
CA TYR A 442 -15.48 44.03 26.39
C TYR A 442 -16.96 43.61 26.43
N GLU A 443 -17.31 42.56 27.19
CA GLU A 443 -18.69 42.03 27.28
C GLU A 443 -19.74 43.10 27.55
N ASN A 444 -19.41 44.10 28.38
CA ASN A 444 -20.29 45.22 28.71
C ASN A 444 -19.75 46.59 28.29
N THR A 445 -18.88 46.69 27.28
CA THR A 445 -18.34 47.99 26.84
C THR A 445 -18.30 48.15 25.33
N PHE A 446 -18.92 49.23 24.84
CA PHE A 446 -18.84 49.65 23.44
C PHE A 446 -17.99 50.91 23.30
N ILE A 447 -17.16 50.93 22.25
CA ILE A 447 -16.46 52.12 21.77
C ILE A 447 -17.17 52.58 20.51
N ILE A 448 -17.55 53.86 20.45
CA ILE A 448 -18.17 54.43 19.27
C ILE A 448 -17.19 55.37 18.59
N MET A 449 -17.06 55.23 17.28
CA MET A 449 -16.21 56.06 16.42
C MET A 449 -16.86 56.24 15.06
N THR A 450 -16.31 57.12 14.23
CA THR A 450 -16.77 57.28 12.84
C THR A 450 -16.37 56.07 12.00
N ALA A 451 -17.19 55.72 11.00
CA ALA A 451 -16.90 54.62 10.08
C ALA A 451 -15.54 54.79 9.37
N GLU A 452 -15.15 56.03 9.07
CA GLU A 452 -13.86 56.37 8.46
C GLU A 452 -12.67 56.05 9.39
N GLU A 453 -12.78 56.35 10.68
CA GLU A 453 -11.72 56.07 11.66
C GLU A 453 -11.64 54.56 11.96
N ALA A 454 -12.79 53.87 12.03
CA ALA A 454 -12.85 52.42 12.17
C ALA A 454 -12.15 51.68 11.02
N GLN A 455 -12.25 52.20 9.79
CA GLN A 455 -11.57 51.63 8.62
C GLN A 455 -10.06 51.91 8.60
N LYS A 456 -9.62 53.08 9.09
CA LYS A 456 -8.19 53.44 9.13
C LYS A 456 -7.45 52.79 10.30
N ASN A 457 -8.13 52.54 11.42
CA ASN A 457 -7.49 52.17 12.67
C ASN A 457 -8.01 50.83 13.21
N ASN A 458 -7.30 49.74 12.91
CA ASN A 458 -7.58 48.40 13.45
C ASN A 458 -7.21 48.24 14.96
N LYS A 459 -7.09 49.34 15.69
CA LYS A 459 -6.60 49.40 17.07
C LYS A 459 -7.57 48.77 18.08
N TYR A 460 -8.86 48.75 17.77
CA TYR A 460 -9.93 48.30 18.67
C TYR A 460 -10.59 46.98 18.23
N SER A 461 -10.18 46.43 17.08
CA SER A 461 -10.65 45.12 16.61
C SER A 461 -10.11 44.02 17.53
N LYS A 462 -11.00 43.20 18.10
CA LYS A 462 -10.61 42.05 18.92
C LYS A 462 -9.73 41.12 18.08
N LYS A 463 -8.46 40.97 18.48
CA LYS A 463 -7.54 39.99 17.90
C LYS A 463 -7.78 38.63 18.53
N GLU A 464 -7.69 37.59 17.73
CA GLU A 464 -7.76 36.21 18.18
C GLU A 464 -6.41 35.52 18.02
N TYR A 465 -6.09 34.64 18.95
CA TYR A 465 -4.92 33.77 18.88
C TYR A 465 -5.35 32.40 18.35
N HIS A 466 -4.79 32.01 17.21
CA HIS A 466 -5.04 30.70 16.60
C HIS A 466 -3.72 29.98 16.37
N VAL A 467 -3.66 28.70 16.75
CA VAL A 467 -2.52 27.82 16.48
C VAL A 467 -2.92 26.83 15.41
N PHE A 468 -2.21 26.86 14.29
CA PHE A 468 -2.40 25.94 13.18
C PHE A 468 -1.24 24.94 13.15
N LYS A 469 -1.56 23.65 13.07
CA LYS A 469 -0.55 22.59 12.92
C LYS A 469 -0.40 22.24 11.45
N VAL A 470 0.83 22.30 10.97
CA VAL A 470 1.21 21.92 9.61
C VAL A 470 1.61 20.44 9.61
N ILE A 471 1.21 19.70 8.58
CA ILE A 471 1.37 18.24 8.52
C ILE A 471 2.47 17.84 7.54
N ASN A 472 2.54 18.46 6.36
CA ASN A 472 3.33 17.95 5.24
C ASN A 472 4.61 18.74 4.95
N SER A 473 4.61 20.07 5.16
CA SER A 473 5.77 20.91 4.87
C SER A 473 6.27 21.68 6.08
N LYS A 474 7.48 22.25 5.99
CA LYS A 474 8.02 23.11 7.05
C LYS A 474 7.25 24.43 7.12
N PRO A 475 6.77 24.84 8.30
CA PRO A 475 6.06 26.11 8.50
C PRO A 475 6.79 27.34 7.92
N SER A 476 8.10 27.45 8.15
CA SER A 476 8.92 28.56 7.63
C SER A 476 8.92 28.65 6.10
N GLU A 477 8.97 27.51 5.42
CA GLU A 477 8.99 27.46 3.95
C GLU A 477 7.64 27.85 3.35
N ILE A 478 6.53 27.39 3.95
CA ILE A 478 5.18 27.79 3.54
C ILE A 478 5.01 29.30 3.70
N LEU A 479 5.40 29.87 4.84
CA LEU A 479 5.24 31.30 5.08
C LEU A 479 6.08 32.14 4.12
N ASN A 480 7.31 31.73 3.82
CA ASN A 480 8.14 32.41 2.82
C ASN A 480 7.48 32.40 1.43
N LYS A 481 6.85 31.28 1.02
CA LYS A 481 6.10 31.19 -0.24
C LYS A 481 4.85 32.08 -0.24
N ILE A 482 4.11 32.11 0.87
CA ILE A 482 2.89 32.92 1.01
C ILE A 482 3.22 34.42 0.96
N PHE A 483 4.25 34.86 1.69
CA PHE A 483 4.66 36.26 1.76
C PHE A 483 5.47 36.74 0.55
N ALA A 484 5.84 35.85 -0.38
CA ALA A 484 6.36 36.25 -1.68
C ALA A 484 5.29 36.98 -2.53
N SER A 485 4.01 36.72 -2.28
CA SER A 485 2.90 37.46 -2.91
C SER A 485 2.67 38.80 -2.22
N LYS A 486 2.88 39.89 -2.96
CA LYS A 486 2.68 41.26 -2.48
C LYS A 486 1.25 41.51 -1.97
N MET A 487 0.25 40.89 -2.59
CA MET A 487 -1.17 40.99 -2.17
C MET A 487 -1.43 40.44 -0.77
N ILE A 488 -0.67 39.44 -0.33
CA ILE A 488 -0.84 38.83 1.00
C ILE A 488 0.00 39.59 2.04
N ALA A 489 1.21 40.00 1.65
CA ALA A 489 2.10 40.79 2.49
C ALA A 489 1.52 42.16 2.88
N ASP A 490 0.76 42.82 1.99
CA ASP A 490 0.14 44.12 2.28
C ASP A 490 -1.06 44.00 3.25
N ASN A 491 -1.72 42.84 3.30
CA ASN A 491 -2.92 42.61 4.11
C ASN A 491 -2.64 42.00 5.49
N ILE A 492 -1.52 41.29 5.65
CA ILE A 492 -1.18 40.55 6.88
C ILE A 492 0.16 41.06 7.41
N ASN A 493 0.18 41.50 8.67
CA ASN A 493 1.44 41.88 9.30
C ASN A 493 2.20 40.62 9.72
N LYS A 494 3.43 40.46 9.22
CA LYS A 494 4.32 39.34 9.56
C LYS A 494 4.65 39.28 11.06
N ASP A 495 4.65 40.42 11.76
CA ASP A 495 4.93 40.48 13.21
C ASP A 495 3.84 39.81 14.06
N ASN A 496 2.64 39.61 13.49
CA ASN A 496 1.53 38.92 14.15
C ASN A 496 1.62 37.38 14.02
N ILE A 497 2.69 36.85 13.40
CA ILE A 497 2.84 35.42 13.14
C ILE A 497 4.11 34.92 13.83
N ALA A 498 3.95 33.87 14.62
CA ALA A 498 5.06 33.11 15.21
C ALA A 498 5.11 31.71 14.60
N VAL A 499 6.34 31.22 14.41
CA VAL A 499 6.61 29.96 13.73
C VAL A 499 7.48 29.11 14.63
N ASP A 500 7.09 27.86 14.80
CA ASP A 500 7.88 26.85 15.49
C ASP A 500 7.98 25.64 14.57
N ASP A 501 9.12 25.54 13.87
CA ASP A 501 9.39 24.47 12.91
C ASP A 501 9.53 23.11 13.62
N ASP A 502 10.09 23.08 14.84
CA ASP A 502 10.28 21.86 15.63
C ASP A 502 8.95 21.23 16.02
N LYS A 503 7.96 22.06 16.39
CA LYS A 503 6.60 21.60 16.69
C LYS A 503 5.69 21.57 15.45
N SER A 504 6.17 22.05 14.30
CA SER A 504 5.40 22.19 13.06
C SER A 504 4.10 22.99 13.24
N ILE A 505 4.18 24.11 13.96
CA ILE A 505 3.04 24.99 14.23
C ILE A 505 3.26 26.41 13.72
N ILE A 506 2.16 27.04 13.27
CA ILE A 506 2.06 28.45 12.94
C ILE A 506 1.05 29.07 13.91
N SER A 507 1.52 30.01 14.72
CA SER A 507 0.67 30.78 15.65
C SER A 507 0.37 32.13 15.04
N ILE A 508 -0.91 32.50 14.98
CA ILE A 508 -1.40 33.72 14.35
C ILE A 508 -2.13 34.53 15.41
N PHE A 509 -1.77 35.80 15.56
CA PHE A 509 -2.41 36.75 16.47
C PHE A 509 -2.94 37.97 15.71
N ASP A 510 -4.13 37.84 15.10
CA ASP A 510 -4.70 38.90 14.26
C ASP A 510 -6.24 38.91 14.31
N VAL A 511 -6.86 39.82 13.54
CA VAL A 511 -8.31 39.94 13.39
C VAL A 511 -8.89 38.65 12.78
N PRO A 512 -10.07 38.16 13.24
CA PRO A 512 -10.63 36.86 12.82
C PRO A 512 -10.72 36.64 11.30
N GLU A 513 -11.03 37.69 10.52
CA GLU A 513 -11.09 37.60 9.05
C GLU A 513 -9.73 37.30 8.42
N LYS A 514 -8.66 37.93 8.92
CA LYS A 514 -7.28 37.71 8.44
C LYS A 514 -6.78 36.34 8.85
N VAL A 515 -7.13 35.89 10.06
CA VAL A 515 -6.81 34.54 10.53
C VAL A 515 -7.47 33.49 9.63
N LYS A 516 -8.76 33.65 9.28
CA LYS A 516 -9.47 32.73 8.38
C LYS A 516 -8.84 32.69 6.98
N LEU A 517 -8.46 33.84 6.43
CA LEU A 517 -7.77 33.93 5.15
C LEU A 517 -6.44 33.18 5.19
N LEU A 518 -5.59 33.48 6.18
CA LEU A 518 -4.28 32.85 6.32
C LEU A 518 -4.39 31.34 6.53
N THR A 519 -5.35 30.91 7.36
CA THR A 519 -5.65 29.48 7.57
C THR A 519 -6.05 28.79 6.26
N SER A 520 -6.88 29.44 5.45
CA SER A 520 -7.31 28.91 4.14
C SER A 520 -6.15 28.84 3.14
N VAL A 521 -5.21 29.78 3.19
CA VAL A 521 -4.03 29.78 2.31
C VAL A 521 -3.02 28.73 2.76
N VAL A 522 -2.74 28.63 4.06
CA VAL A 522 -1.81 27.64 4.62
C VAL A 522 -2.32 26.23 4.35
N SER A 523 -3.59 25.94 4.63
CA SER A 523 -4.18 24.61 4.37
C SER A 523 -4.14 24.20 2.88
N LYS A 524 -4.27 25.15 1.95
CA LYS A 524 -4.13 24.88 0.51
C LYS A 524 -2.68 24.69 0.04
N ASN A 525 -1.71 25.18 0.81
CA ASN A 525 -0.28 25.05 0.49
C ASN A 525 0.39 23.90 1.26
N ASP A 526 -0.24 23.37 2.33
CA ASP A 526 0.22 22.20 3.08
C ASP A 526 -0.11 20.90 2.33
N ILE A 527 0.49 20.74 1.15
CA ILE A 527 0.30 19.58 0.29
C ILE A 527 1.36 18.50 0.57
N LYS A 528 0.95 17.24 0.51
CA LYS A 528 1.87 16.10 0.64
C LYS A 528 2.83 16.06 -0.55
N GLU A 529 4.13 16.01 -0.29
CA GLU A 529 5.12 15.96 -1.35
C GLU A 529 5.05 14.65 -2.13
N GLN A 530 5.00 14.79 -3.46
CA GLN A 530 5.05 13.67 -4.38
C GLN A 530 6.47 13.11 -4.48
N GLN A 531 6.56 11.80 -4.69
CA GLN A 531 7.84 11.09 -4.74
C GLN A 531 7.86 10.17 -5.95
N VAL A 532 9.06 9.89 -6.46
CA VAL A 532 9.25 8.97 -7.59
C VAL A 532 10.21 7.87 -7.19
N THR A 533 9.80 6.62 -7.42
CA THR A 533 10.69 5.47 -7.40
C THR A 533 11.28 5.26 -8.78
N ILE A 534 12.60 5.17 -8.84
CA ILE A 534 13.38 5.09 -10.06
C ILE A 534 14.14 3.78 -10.02
N ALA A 535 13.90 2.92 -11.00
CA ALA A 535 14.53 1.63 -11.16
C ALA A 535 15.33 1.59 -12.45
N VAL A 536 16.63 1.31 -12.34
CA VAL A 536 17.54 1.18 -13.48
C VAL A 536 17.94 -0.27 -13.65
N LYS A 537 18.09 -0.75 -14.89
CA LYS A 537 18.66 -2.06 -15.22
C LYS A 537 19.83 -1.86 -16.17
N LEU A 538 21.04 -2.12 -15.70
CA LEU A 538 22.22 -2.26 -16.53
C LEU A 538 22.38 -3.73 -16.90
N ILE A 539 22.45 -4.02 -18.20
CA ILE A 539 22.80 -5.34 -18.72
C ILE A 539 24.08 -5.17 -19.53
N ASP A 540 25.18 -5.74 -19.03
CA ASP A 540 26.45 -5.83 -19.74
C ASP A 540 26.69 -7.28 -20.17
N VAL A 541 26.91 -7.48 -21.46
CA VAL A 541 27.14 -8.79 -22.07
C VAL A 541 28.47 -8.75 -22.79
N ASN A 542 29.41 -9.55 -22.31
CA ASN A 542 30.70 -9.77 -22.97
C ASN A 542 30.71 -11.16 -23.62
N LYS A 543 30.95 -11.22 -24.92
CA LYS A 543 31.12 -12.48 -25.65
C LYS A 543 32.46 -12.45 -26.38
N ALA A 544 33.26 -13.48 -26.18
CA ALA A 544 34.51 -13.68 -26.90
C ALA A 544 34.53 -15.08 -27.52
N ALA A 545 34.74 -15.15 -28.82
CA ALA A 545 34.94 -16.39 -29.54
C ALA A 545 36.33 -16.37 -30.18
N LYS A 546 37.10 -17.45 -30.01
CA LYS A 546 38.42 -17.61 -30.62
C LYS A 546 38.55 -18.97 -31.25
N ARG A 547 38.97 -18.97 -32.51
CA ARG A 547 39.19 -20.18 -33.30
C ARG A 547 40.57 -20.15 -33.91
N THR A 548 41.40 -21.10 -33.52
CA THR A 548 42.74 -21.32 -34.06
C THR A 548 42.80 -22.71 -34.69
N LEU A 549 43.14 -22.75 -35.97
CA LEU A 549 43.28 -24.00 -36.71
C LEU A 549 44.48 -23.94 -37.65
N GLY A 550 45.40 -24.89 -37.50
CA GLY A 550 46.45 -25.17 -38.49
C GLY A 550 47.81 -25.50 -37.88
N LEU A 551 48.79 -25.71 -38.75
CA LEU A 551 50.15 -26.08 -38.37
C LEU A 551 50.92 -24.86 -37.86
N ASN A 552 51.45 -24.98 -36.64
CA ASN A 552 52.35 -24.01 -36.05
C ASN A 552 53.80 -24.39 -36.38
N LEU A 553 54.43 -23.57 -37.23
CA LEU A 553 55.79 -23.76 -37.73
C LEU A 553 56.76 -22.72 -37.11
N ASN A 554 56.37 -22.06 -36.02
CA ASN A 554 57.18 -21.00 -35.39
C ASN A 554 58.53 -21.49 -34.86
N ASN A 555 58.70 -22.82 -34.69
CA ASN A 555 59.99 -23.43 -34.35
C ASN A 555 60.99 -23.44 -35.53
N LEU A 556 60.57 -23.05 -36.74
CA LEU A 556 61.44 -23.00 -37.92
C LEU A 556 62.25 -21.69 -38.02
N THR A 557 61.89 -20.64 -37.26
CA THR A 557 62.42 -19.28 -37.46
C THR A 557 63.26 -18.71 -36.32
N ASN A 558 63.43 -19.40 -35.19
CA ASN A 558 64.18 -18.86 -34.04
C ASN A 558 65.31 -19.79 -33.55
N ASN A 559 66.37 -19.91 -34.33
CA ASN A 559 67.68 -20.22 -33.76
C ASN A 559 68.78 -19.49 -34.54
N SER A 560 68.93 -18.18 -34.29
CA SER A 560 70.10 -17.40 -34.64
C SER A 560 71.25 -17.65 -33.65
N SER A 561 71.57 -18.93 -33.40
CA SER A 561 72.79 -19.37 -32.74
C SER A 561 73.41 -20.42 -33.65
N LEU A 562 74.47 -20.03 -34.33
CA LEU A 562 75.23 -20.85 -35.28
C LEU A 562 76.16 -21.80 -34.51
N ASN A 563 75.63 -22.59 -33.58
CA ASN A 563 76.38 -23.58 -32.82
C ASN A 563 75.81 -24.98 -33.08
N ASN A 564 76.41 -25.66 -34.08
CA ASN A 564 76.50 -27.11 -34.35
C ASN A 564 75.30 -28.06 -34.18
N ALA A 565 74.08 -27.56 -33.99
CA ALA A 565 72.86 -28.37 -34.09
C ALA A 565 71.72 -27.57 -34.75
N SER A 566 72.04 -26.90 -35.87
CA SER A 566 71.05 -26.17 -36.64
C SER A 566 70.18 -27.14 -37.48
N PRO A 567 68.83 -26.99 -37.47
CA PRO A 567 67.91 -27.83 -38.25
C PRO A 567 67.99 -27.61 -39.78
N PHE A 568 68.85 -26.68 -40.21
CA PHE A 568 69.14 -26.39 -41.61
C PHE A 568 70.65 -26.22 -41.76
N THR A 569 71.31 -27.15 -42.46
CA THR A 569 72.71 -27.01 -42.88
C THR A 569 72.76 -26.93 -44.40
N LEU A 570 73.24 -25.80 -44.93
CA LEU A 570 73.50 -25.64 -46.36
C LEU A 570 75.00 -25.85 -46.58
N ASP A 571 75.39 -27.08 -46.95
CA ASP A 571 76.77 -27.41 -47.27
C ASP A 571 77.12 -26.89 -48.68
N VAL A 572 77.65 -25.68 -48.74
CA VAL A 572 78.01 -24.99 -49.99
C VAL A 572 79.20 -25.66 -50.70
N LYS A 573 79.89 -26.61 -50.06
CA LYS A 573 80.99 -27.39 -50.68
C LYS A 573 80.49 -28.56 -51.53
N ASN A 574 79.25 -29.01 -51.33
CA ASN A 574 78.58 -30.01 -52.16
C ASN A 574 77.26 -29.43 -52.67
N LEU A 575 77.29 -28.84 -53.87
CA LEU A 575 76.18 -28.22 -54.62
C LEU A 575 75.03 -29.20 -54.98
N GLY A 576 74.51 -29.96 -54.02
CA GLY A 576 73.47 -30.95 -54.27
C GLY A 576 72.92 -31.70 -53.05
N LYS A 577 73.39 -31.45 -51.81
CA LYS A 577 72.80 -32.06 -50.62
C LYS A 577 72.27 -31.02 -49.64
N ILE A 578 70.95 -30.87 -49.65
CA ILE A 578 70.17 -30.21 -48.59
C ILE A 578 69.70 -31.32 -47.65
N SER A 579 70.13 -31.30 -46.39
CA SER A 579 69.73 -32.30 -45.38
C SER A 579 68.79 -31.66 -44.34
N LEU A 580 67.58 -32.18 -44.22
CA LEU A 580 66.58 -31.78 -43.22
C LEU A 580 66.63 -32.79 -42.07
N THR A 581 67.25 -32.43 -40.95
CA THR A 581 67.49 -33.40 -39.84
C THR A 581 66.34 -33.50 -38.85
N LYS A 582 65.51 -32.47 -38.69
CA LYS A 582 64.29 -32.53 -37.86
C LYS A 582 63.27 -31.46 -38.27
N LEU A 583 62.04 -31.88 -38.58
CA LEU A 583 60.89 -30.99 -38.78
C LEU A 583 59.93 -31.18 -37.60
N ASP A 584 60.01 -30.30 -36.61
CA ASP A 584 59.07 -30.28 -35.49
C ASP A 584 57.85 -29.42 -35.87
N ALA A 585 56.74 -30.08 -36.21
CA ALA A 585 55.48 -29.42 -36.53
C ALA A 585 54.44 -29.71 -35.43
N THR A 586 53.83 -28.66 -34.87
CA THR A 586 52.71 -28.79 -33.92
C THR A 586 51.40 -28.38 -34.58
N ILE A 587 50.32 -29.08 -34.25
CA ILE A 587 48.97 -28.77 -34.75
C ILE A 587 48.23 -28.00 -33.66
N ASP A 588 47.85 -26.76 -33.96
CA ASP A 588 46.98 -25.97 -33.10
C ASP A 588 45.52 -26.17 -33.56
N MET A 589 44.70 -26.78 -32.71
CA MET A 589 43.26 -26.99 -32.90
C MET A 589 42.53 -26.53 -31.63
N LEU A 590 42.12 -25.27 -31.60
CA LEU A 590 41.45 -24.68 -30.45
C LEU A 590 40.24 -23.86 -30.93
N GLU A 591 39.06 -24.19 -30.42
CA GLU A 591 37.86 -23.36 -30.51
C GLU A 591 37.42 -23.10 -29.06
N SER A 592 37.30 -21.83 -28.71
CA SER A 592 36.93 -21.38 -27.37
C SER A 592 35.85 -20.31 -27.48
N ASP A 593 34.74 -20.54 -26.79
CA ASP A 593 33.65 -19.59 -26.64
C ASP A 593 33.53 -19.21 -25.16
N GLU A 594 33.73 -17.93 -24.89
CA GLU A 594 33.65 -17.32 -23.57
C GLU A 594 32.48 -16.33 -23.56
N GLY A 595 31.72 -16.33 -22.47
CA GLY A 595 30.57 -15.46 -22.30
C GLY A 595 30.39 -15.06 -20.84
N ALA A 596 30.24 -13.76 -20.60
CA ALA A 596 29.91 -13.21 -19.30
C ALA A 596 28.70 -12.28 -19.43
N LYS A 597 27.80 -12.34 -18.44
CA LYS A 597 26.64 -11.44 -18.33
C LYS A 597 26.64 -10.83 -16.93
N VAL A 598 26.70 -9.51 -16.86
CA VAL A 598 26.61 -8.75 -15.61
C VAL A 598 25.30 -7.98 -15.61
N ILE A 599 24.57 -8.04 -14.49
CA ILE A 599 23.33 -7.31 -14.29
C ILE A 599 23.48 -6.45 -13.05
N ALA A 600 23.29 -5.14 -13.19
CA ALA A 600 23.21 -4.21 -12.07
C ALA A 600 21.84 -3.53 -12.06
N ALA A 601 21.20 -3.46 -10.89
CA ALA A 601 19.85 -2.92 -10.77
C ALA A 601 19.71 -1.94 -9.58
N PRO A 602 20.29 -0.73 -9.66
CA PRO A 602 20.12 0.26 -8.61
C PRO A 602 18.68 0.78 -8.62
N ILE A 603 18.09 0.90 -7.43
CA ILE A 603 16.73 1.38 -7.21
C ILE A 603 16.81 2.47 -6.14
N THR A 604 16.15 3.61 -6.37
CA THR A 604 16.08 4.70 -5.40
C THR A 604 14.71 5.37 -5.43
N ARG A 605 14.31 5.99 -4.32
CA ARG A 605 13.07 6.76 -4.20
C ARG A 605 13.43 8.19 -3.79
N VAL A 606 12.91 9.15 -4.53
CA VAL A 606 13.34 10.56 -4.43
C VAL A 606 12.13 11.48 -4.44
N VAL A 607 12.20 12.53 -3.64
CA VAL A 607 11.17 13.58 -3.55
C VAL A 607 11.23 14.49 -4.78
N HIS A 608 10.10 15.08 -5.15
CA HIS A 608 10.03 16.11 -6.19
C HIS A 608 11.12 17.19 -6.03
N ASN A 609 11.89 17.44 -7.10
CA ASN A 609 12.98 18.42 -7.18
C ASN A 609 14.18 18.22 -6.25
N GLU A 610 14.23 17.12 -5.51
CA GLU A 610 15.40 16.76 -4.69
C GLU A 610 16.35 15.84 -5.47
N GLN A 611 17.65 15.96 -5.21
CA GLN A 611 18.66 15.10 -5.84
C GLN A 611 19.02 13.95 -4.92
N ALA A 612 19.05 12.73 -5.46
CA ALA A 612 19.57 11.56 -4.77
C ALA A 612 20.72 10.94 -5.53
N THR A 613 21.70 10.42 -4.80
CA THR A 613 22.80 9.63 -5.36
C THR A 613 22.91 8.31 -4.62
N ILE A 614 22.93 7.21 -5.37
CA ILE A 614 23.14 5.86 -4.87
C ILE A 614 24.39 5.28 -5.53
N GLN A 615 25.28 4.74 -4.71
CA GLN A 615 26.53 4.15 -5.18
C GLN A 615 26.67 2.74 -4.61
N SER A 616 27.01 1.79 -5.47
CA SER A 616 27.33 0.41 -5.11
C SER A 616 28.69 0.06 -5.67
N GLY A 617 29.67 -0.16 -4.78
CA GLY A 617 31.05 -0.26 -5.23
C GLY A 617 32.07 -0.40 -4.11
N LYS A 618 33.35 -0.40 -4.50
CA LYS A 618 34.50 -0.34 -3.61
C LYS A 618 35.33 0.88 -3.94
N THR A 619 35.82 1.56 -2.91
CA THR A 619 36.85 2.59 -3.09
C THR A 619 38.21 1.92 -2.95
N ILE A 620 38.98 1.95 -4.03
CA ILE A 620 40.33 1.38 -4.06
C ILE A 620 41.33 2.53 -3.91
N PRO A 621 42.15 2.54 -2.85
CA PRO A 621 43.21 3.52 -2.71
C PRO A 621 44.34 3.18 -3.68
N VAL A 622 44.66 4.12 -4.55
CA VAL A 622 45.68 4.01 -5.57
C VAL A 622 46.88 4.85 -5.16
N LYS A 623 48.07 4.25 -5.18
CA LYS A 623 49.33 4.94 -4.86
C LYS A 623 49.83 5.70 -6.08
N ASP A 624 49.88 7.02 -5.99
CA ASP A 624 50.50 7.91 -6.97
C ASP A 624 51.92 8.27 -6.48
N VAL A 625 52.91 8.11 -7.34
CA VAL A 625 54.33 8.34 -7.04
C VAL A 625 54.85 9.41 -7.99
N LYS A 626 55.01 10.63 -7.48
CA LYS A 626 55.64 11.72 -8.22
C LYS A 626 57.14 11.72 -7.93
N GLN A 627 57.95 11.59 -8.98
CA GLN A 627 59.40 11.71 -8.87
C GLN A 627 59.81 13.15 -9.17
N ASN A 628 60.20 13.88 -8.13
CA ASN A 628 60.71 15.24 -8.27
C ASN A 628 62.24 15.18 -8.37
N PRO A 629 62.84 15.61 -9.48
CA PRO A 629 64.30 15.64 -9.61
C PRO A 629 64.88 16.66 -8.62
N GLN A 630 65.87 16.23 -7.84
CA GLN A 630 66.63 17.09 -6.94
C GLN A 630 67.83 17.66 -7.68
N TYR A 631 67.95 18.98 -7.65
CA TYR A 631 69.03 19.69 -8.30
C TYR A 631 70.03 20.22 -7.27
N GLU A 632 71.30 19.89 -7.45
CA GLU A 632 72.41 20.50 -6.73
C GLU A 632 73.38 21.05 -7.79
N GLY A 633 73.66 22.35 -7.73
CA GLY A 633 74.55 23.01 -8.71
C GLY A 633 74.10 22.90 -10.17
N GLY A 634 72.79 22.78 -10.44
CA GLY A 634 72.24 22.68 -11.80
C GLY A 634 72.34 21.29 -12.44
N LYS A 635 72.79 20.25 -11.70
CA LYS A 635 72.75 18.84 -12.14
C LYS A 635 71.73 18.06 -11.31
N ILE A 636 71.06 17.09 -11.93
CA ILE A 636 70.16 16.17 -11.22
C ILE A 636 71.03 15.22 -10.40
N VAL A 637 70.93 15.28 -9.07
CA VAL A 637 71.75 14.49 -8.14
C VAL A 637 70.96 13.33 -7.52
N GLY A 638 69.64 13.34 -7.69
CA GLY A 638 68.76 12.25 -7.29
C GLY A 638 67.31 12.56 -7.62
N TYR A 639 66.42 11.64 -7.26
CA TYR A 639 64.98 11.83 -7.32
C TYR A 639 64.42 11.65 -5.91
N THR A 640 63.62 12.61 -5.44
CA THR A 640 62.75 12.40 -4.28
C THR A 640 61.41 11.88 -4.77
N SER A 641 60.91 10.84 -4.12
CA SER A 641 59.58 10.29 -4.40
C SER A 641 58.59 10.90 -3.41
N GLU A 642 57.61 11.63 -3.92
CA GLU A 642 56.42 12.04 -3.16
C GLU A 642 55.34 10.99 -3.39
N GLU A 643 54.93 10.32 -2.33
CA GLU A 643 53.85 9.34 -2.36
C GLU A 643 52.54 10.02 -1.96
N SER A 644 51.54 9.96 -2.83
CA SER A 644 50.18 10.41 -2.50
C SER A 644 49.19 9.28 -2.77
N TRP A 645 48.13 9.21 -1.97
CA TRP A 645 47.08 8.21 -2.13
C TRP A 645 45.84 8.86 -2.72
N THR A 646 45.42 8.39 -3.90
CA THR A 646 44.18 8.84 -4.54
C THR A 646 43.15 7.72 -4.49
N SER A 647 41.96 8.03 -3.97
CA SER A 647 40.85 7.08 -3.89
C SER A 647 40.11 7.00 -5.22
N VAL A 648 40.09 5.83 -5.84
CA VAL A 648 39.31 5.56 -7.05
C VAL A 648 38.07 4.75 -6.70
N ASN A 649 36.90 5.27 -7.05
CA ASN A 649 35.62 4.61 -6.83
C ASN A 649 35.29 3.66 -7.99
N VAL A 650 35.15 2.38 -7.67
CA VAL A 650 34.84 1.28 -8.60
C VAL A 650 33.43 0.78 -8.32
N GLY A 651 32.61 0.61 -9.35
CA GLY A 651 31.23 0.16 -9.26
C GLY A 651 30.24 1.12 -9.93
N VAL A 652 28.95 0.91 -9.64
CA VAL A 652 27.85 1.65 -10.25
C VAL A 652 27.42 2.80 -9.35
N GLU A 653 27.38 4.01 -9.91
CA GLU A 653 26.85 5.23 -9.31
C GLU A 653 25.67 5.73 -10.14
N LEU A 654 24.52 5.92 -9.50
CA LEU A 654 23.33 6.54 -10.08
C LEU A 654 23.05 7.83 -9.31
N SER A 655 23.09 8.96 -10.01
CA SER A 655 22.61 10.25 -9.52
C SER A 655 21.38 10.67 -10.30
N VAL A 656 20.32 11.07 -9.61
CA VAL A 656 19.06 11.40 -10.26
C VAL A 656 18.31 12.52 -9.53
N LYS A 657 17.66 13.38 -10.31
CA LYS A 657 16.79 14.45 -9.84
C LYS A 657 15.46 14.40 -10.62
N PRO A 658 14.34 14.01 -10.00
CA PRO A 658 13.04 14.02 -10.64
C PRO A 658 12.35 15.38 -10.52
N THR A 659 11.63 15.75 -11.58
CA THR A 659 10.66 16.84 -11.59
C THR A 659 9.33 16.27 -12.06
N ILE A 660 8.34 16.34 -11.19
CA ILE A 660 6.99 15.79 -11.39
C ILE A 660 6.09 16.92 -11.89
N HIS A 661 5.43 16.71 -13.02
CA HIS A 661 4.53 17.69 -13.62
C HIS A 661 3.08 17.43 -13.23
N ASN A 662 2.23 18.45 -13.37
CA ASN A 662 0.80 18.37 -13.02
C ASN A 662 0.02 17.38 -13.89
N ASP A 663 0.52 17.05 -15.10
CA ASP A 663 -0.06 16.03 -15.98
C ASP A 663 0.31 14.60 -15.57
N GLY A 664 1.10 14.44 -14.50
CA GLY A 664 1.59 13.15 -14.02
C GLY A 664 2.78 12.60 -14.79
N GLU A 665 3.33 13.35 -15.75
CA GLU A 665 4.61 13.01 -16.38
C GLU A 665 5.79 13.40 -15.47
N ILE A 666 6.86 12.61 -15.54
CA ILE A 666 8.05 12.76 -14.72
C ILE A 666 9.22 13.09 -15.63
N THR A 667 9.87 14.23 -15.39
CA THR A 667 11.16 14.54 -16.01
C THR A 667 12.28 14.11 -15.08
N LEU A 668 13.21 13.31 -15.57
CA LEU A 668 14.40 12.89 -14.84
C LEU A 668 15.64 13.54 -15.44
N ASP A 669 16.44 14.20 -14.59
CA ASP A 669 17.85 14.45 -14.87
C ASP A 669 18.66 13.33 -14.22
N ILE A 670 19.27 12.49 -15.03
CA ILE A 670 19.87 11.24 -14.59
C ILE A 670 21.31 11.13 -15.12
N LYS A 671 22.21 10.77 -14.21
CA LYS A 671 23.62 10.46 -14.48
C LYS A 671 23.94 9.08 -13.92
N ILE A 672 24.38 8.18 -14.79
CA ILE A 672 24.84 6.85 -14.42
C ILE A 672 26.31 6.74 -14.76
N THR A 673 27.10 6.22 -13.83
CA THR A 673 28.52 5.90 -14.04
C THR A 673 28.76 4.47 -13.58
N ASP A 674 29.46 3.68 -14.38
CA ASP A 674 29.88 2.31 -14.10
C ASP A 674 31.39 2.21 -14.34
N ASN A 675 32.15 2.09 -13.27
CA ASN A 675 33.61 2.04 -13.31
C ASN A 675 34.10 0.64 -12.95
N ASP A 676 34.91 0.05 -13.83
CA ASP A 676 35.59 -1.21 -13.57
C ASP A 676 36.77 -1.03 -12.62
N ALA A 677 37.18 -2.14 -12.00
CA ALA A 677 38.36 -2.15 -11.17
C ALA A 677 39.60 -1.78 -12.00
N PRO A 678 40.50 -0.92 -11.48
CA PRO A 678 41.75 -0.60 -12.15
C PRO A 678 42.56 -1.87 -12.38
N ASN A 679 42.95 -2.11 -13.62
CA ASN A 679 43.94 -3.13 -13.93
C ASN A 679 45.34 -2.55 -13.68
N VAL A 680 46.16 -3.28 -12.95
CA VAL A 680 47.57 -2.94 -12.75
C VAL A 680 48.29 -3.18 -14.08
N GLY A 681 48.64 -2.10 -14.77
CA GLY A 681 49.57 -2.17 -15.89
C GLY A 681 50.95 -2.62 -15.41
N ASP A 682 51.73 -3.19 -16.34
CA ASP A 682 53.05 -3.79 -16.16
C ASP A 682 53.91 -3.14 -15.05
N THR A 683 54.50 -3.96 -14.17
CA THR A 683 55.12 -3.61 -12.87
C THR A 683 56.40 -2.75 -12.94
N ASN A 684 56.68 -2.08 -14.05
CA ASN A 684 57.84 -1.22 -14.20
C ASN A 684 57.52 0.22 -13.76
N VAL A 685 58.45 0.78 -12.98
CA VAL A 685 58.44 2.07 -12.28
C VAL A 685 57.54 3.14 -12.91
N GLY A 686 56.52 3.59 -12.16
CA GLY A 686 55.50 4.54 -12.62
C GLY A 686 54.21 3.87 -13.11
N GLY A 687 53.75 2.81 -12.43
CA GLY A 687 52.57 2.04 -12.82
C GLY A 687 51.33 2.91 -12.97
N HIS A 688 50.89 3.13 -14.21
CA HIS A 688 49.65 3.81 -14.51
C HIS A 688 48.51 2.79 -14.37
N PHE A 689 47.49 3.14 -13.59
CA PHE A 689 46.29 2.32 -13.46
C PHE A 689 45.34 2.68 -14.60
N ILE A 690 44.96 1.69 -15.40
CA ILE A 690 43.96 1.88 -16.44
C ILE A 690 42.61 1.55 -15.80
N THR A 691 41.76 2.57 -15.68
CA THR A 691 40.36 2.40 -15.32
C THR A 691 39.53 2.41 -16.59
N THR A 692 38.61 1.45 -16.71
CA THR A 692 37.60 1.47 -17.76
C THR A 692 36.32 1.95 -17.11
N GLY A 693 35.77 3.05 -17.61
CA GLY A 693 34.56 3.66 -17.07
C GLY A 693 33.54 3.91 -18.18
N ARG A 694 32.28 3.70 -17.85
CA ARG A 694 31.13 3.97 -18.70
C ARG A 694 30.30 5.02 -18.00
N SER A 695 29.96 6.11 -18.67
CA SER A 695 29.12 7.15 -18.09
C SER A 695 28.09 7.66 -19.10
N THR A 696 26.91 8.00 -18.60
CA THR A 696 25.82 8.52 -19.39
C THR A 696 25.05 9.53 -18.55
N GLN A 697 24.80 10.70 -19.11
CA GLN A 697 24.00 11.75 -18.51
C GLN A 697 22.96 12.22 -19.53
N THR A 698 21.69 12.23 -19.15
CA THR A 698 20.63 12.73 -20.02
C THR A 698 19.45 13.23 -19.20
N LYS A 699 18.60 14.02 -19.87
CA LYS A 699 17.34 14.50 -19.33
C LYS A 699 16.20 13.96 -20.19
N LEU A 700 15.24 13.30 -19.56
CA LEU A 700 14.18 12.55 -20.24
C LEU A 700 12.84 12.73 -19.52
N ARG A 701 11.73 12.65 -20.25
CA ARG A 701 10.36 12.78 -19.73
C ARG A 701 9.62 11.47 -19.97
N LEU A 702 8.99 10.94 -18.92
CA LEU A 702 8.39 9.61 -18.87
C LEU A 702 7.04 9.65 -18.19
N LYS A 703 6.18 8.69 -18.53
CA LYS A 703 4.93 8.44 -17.81
C LYS A 703 5.14 7.49 -16.63
N ASP A 704 4.23 7.54 -15.67
CA ASP A 704 4.17 6.60 -14.55
C ASP A 704 4.09 5.14 -15.05
N GLY A 705 5.01 4.30 -14.61
CA GLY A 705 5.14 2.89 -15.00
C GLY A 705 5.79 2.65 -16.36
N GLU A 706 6.23 3.69 -17.07
CA GLU A 706 6.88 3.54 -18.38
C GLU A 706 8.33 3.07 -18.23
N THR A 707 8.69 2.03 -18.99
CA THR A 707 10.08 1.58 -19.15
C THR A 707 10.63 2.05 -20.48
N ILE A 708 11.76 2.75 -20.45
CA ILE A 708 12.49 3.14 -21.66
C ILE A 708 13.91 2.56 -21.68
N VAL A 709 14.44 2.42 -22.88
CA VAL A 709 15.88 2.25 -23.08
C VAL A 709 16.50 3.64 -23.04
N MET A 710 17.22 3.92 -21.96
CA MET A 710 17.90 5.20 -21.75
C MET A 710 19.09 5.35 -22.71
N GLY A 711 19.75 4.24 -23.02
CA GLY A 711 20.90 4.20 -23.92
C GLY A 711 21.59 2.85 -23.87
N GLY A 712 22.62 2.71 -24.71
CA GLY A 712 23.44 1.51 -24.78
C GLY A 712 24.55 1.68 -25.82
N PHE A 713 25.51 0.76 -25.81
CA PHE A 713 26.51 0.67 -26.86
C PHE A 713 26.83 -0.78 -27.18
N ILE A 714 27.08 -1.05 -28.45
CA ILE A 714 27.49 -2.37 -28.94
C ILE A 714 28.82 -2.18 -29.67
N LYS A 715 29.84 -2.90 -29.22
CA LYS A 715 31.17 -2.89 -29.81
C LYS A 715 31.52 -4.29 -30.27
N GLN A 716 31.68 -4.48 -31.57
CA GLN A 716 32.16 -5.73 -32.15
C GLN A 716 33.55 -5.52 -32.76
N LYS A 717 34.48 -6.43 -32.44
CA LYS A 717 35.84 -6.43 -32.97
C LYS A 717 36.16 -7.83 -33.49
N ASP A 718 36.31 -7.93 -34.80
CA ASP A 718 36.75 -9.14 -35.48
C ASP A 718 38.21 -8.98 -35.89
N THR A 719 39.07 -9.87 -35.42
CA THR A 719 40.49 -9.92 -35.77
C THR A 719 40.83 -11.26 -36.38
N GLY A 720 41.35 -11.25 -37.60
CA GLY A 720 41.83 -12.44 -38.30
C GLY A 720 43.32 -12.34 -38.58
N SER A 721 44.05 -13.41 -38.29
CA SER A 721 45.45 -13.60 -38.67
C SER A 721 45.61 -14.93 -39.39
N ALA A 722 46.44 -14.95 -40.44
CA ALA A 722 46.71 -16.15 -41.21
C ALA A 722 48.19 -16.25 -41.56
N ASN A 723 48.90 -17.14 -40.89
CA ASN A 723 50.28 -17.49 -41.25
C ASN A 723 50.24 -18.60 -42.29
N LYS A 724 50.95 -18.44 -43.40
CA LYS A 724 50.92 -19.40 -44.51
C LYS A 724 52.33 -19.71 -44.96
N LEU A 725 52.63 -20.98 -45.24
CA LEU A 725 53.89 -21.34 -45.86
C LEU A 725 53.85 -20.95 -47.34
N MET A 726 54.82 -20.16 -47.79
CA MET A 726 54.90 -19.70 -49.19
C MET A 726 55.05 -20.91 -50.13
N PHE A 727 54.45 -20.83 -51.32
CA PHE A 727 54.30 -21.90 -52.33
C PHE A 727 53.34 -23.05 -51.96
N PHE A 728 53.47 -23.67 -50.78
CA PHE A 728 52.66 -24.82 -50.38
C PHE A 728 51.20 -24.48 -50.09
N ASN A 729 50.90 -23.22 -49.73
CA ASN A 729 49.54 -22.74 -49.50
C ASN A 729 48.65 -22.71 -50.76
N LYS A 730 49.23 -22.76 -51.97
CA LYS A 730 48.50 -22.70 -53.25
C LYS A 730 48.14 -24.07 -53.82
N LEU A 731 48.64 -25.17 -53.24
CA LEU A 731 48.34 -26.51 -53.74
C LEU A 731 46.85 -26.83 -53.58
N PRO A 732 46.17 -27.35 -54.63
CA PRO A 732 44.80 -27.81 -54.51
C PRO A 732 44.70 -28.93 -53.47
N ILE A 733 43.58 -28.98 -52.72
CA ILE A 733 43.27 -29.98 -51.69
C ILE A 733 44.12 -29.84 -50.41
N ILE A 734 45.45 -29.82 -50.50
CA ILE A 734 46.35 -29.86 -49.33
C ILE A 734 46.86 -28.49 -48.86
N GLY A 735 46.71 -27.42 -49.65
CA GLY A 735 47.20 -26.08 -49.29
C GLY A 735 46.60 -25.52 -47.98
N LYS A 736 45.41 -26.01 -47.57
CA LYS A 736 44.79 -25.64 -46.29
C LYS A 736 45.50 -26.22 -45.06
N LEU A 737 46.27 -27.31 -45.20
CA LEU A 737 47.08 -27.88 -44.12
C LEU A 737 48.31 -27.00 -43.82
N PHE A 738 48.84 -26.31 -44.83
CA PHE A 738 50.04 -25.46 -44.74
C PHE A 738 49.76 -24.00 -44.35
N GLN A 739 48.63 -23.74 -43.69
CA GLN A 739 48.28 -22.44 -43.14
C GLN A 739 47.75 -22.57 -41.71
N LYS A 740 48.11 -21.62 -40.85
CA LYS A 740 47.54 -21.41 -39.53
C LYS A 740 46.64 -20.20 -39.58
N LYS A 741 45.34 -20.41 -39.35
CA LYS A 741 44.35 -19.33 -39.22
C LYS A 741 44.00 -19.16 -37.75
N ALA A 742 44.08 -17.93 -37.26
CA ALA A 742 43.63 -17.52 -35.94
C ALA A 742 42.61 -16.41 -36.13
N ASN A 743 41.35 -16.70 -35.80
CA ASN A 743 40.26 -15.74 -35.80
C ASN A 743 39.84 -15.52 -34.35
N SER A 744 39.60 -14.27 -33.97
CA SER A 744 38.90 -13.94 -32.73
C SER A 744 37.86 -12.87 -32.99
N SER A 745 36.70 -13.03 -32.37
CA SER A 745 35.58 -12.11 -32.40
C SER A 745 35.23 -11.76 -30.97
N THR A 746 35.24 -10.48 -30.64
CA THR A 746 34.78 -9.98 -29.33
C THR A 746 33.60 -9.05 -29.54
N ARG A 747 32.54 -9.25 -28.75
CA ARG A 747 31.32 -8.46 -28.81
C ARG A 747 30.91 -8.04 -27.39
N ASP A 748 30.97 -6.73 -27.15
CA ASP A 748 30.61 -6.09 -25.89
C ASP A 748 29.29 -5.34 -26.09
N GLU A 749 28.27 -5.63 -25.28
CA GLU A 749 26.96 -4.99 -25.35
C GLU A 749 26.57 -4.43 -23.98
N LEU A 750 26.31 -3.13 -23.91
CA LEU A 750 25.71 -2.49 -22.75
C LEU A 750 24.33 -1.95 -23.11
N ILE A 751 23.32 -2.29 -22.33
CA ILE A 751 21.96 -1.72 -22.46
C ILE A 751 21.48 -1.24 -21.08
N ILE A 752 20.97 -0.02 -21.05
CA ILE A 752 20.45 0.63 -19.85
C ILE A 752 18.95 0.83 -19.99
N PHE A 753 18.18 0.16 -19.12
CA PHE A 753 16.75 0.37 -18.98
C PHE A 753 16.46 1.25 -17.78
N LEU A 754 15.44 2.09 -17.91
CA LEU A 754 14.98 3.00 -16.87
C LEU A 754 13.47 2.88 -16.75
N THR A 755 12.98 2.71 -15.53
CA THR A 755 11.56 2.66 -15.20
C THR A 755 11.28 3.60 -14.04
N VAL A 756 10.18 4.35 -14.13
CA VAL A 756 9.75 5.29 -13.09
C VAL A 756 8.37 4.93 -12.56
N PHE A 757 8.16 5.11 -11.27
CA PHE A 757 6.88 4.92 -10.62
C PHE A 757 6.58 6.15 -9.75
N LEU A 758 5.45 6.79 -10.01
CA LEU A 758 4.96 7.90 -9.20
C LEU A 758 4.36 7.35 -7.90
N VAL A 759 4.68 7.97 -6.78
CA VAL A 759 4.17 7.61 -5.45
C VAL A 759 3.57 8.84 -4.76
N ASN A 760 2.53 8.61 -3.93
CA ASN A 760 1.71 9.63 -3.30
C ASN A 760 0.86 10.42 -4.31
N ARG A 761 0.03 9.73 -5.11
CA ARG A 761 -0.96 10.42 -5.95
C ARG A 761 -2.06 11.00 -5.05
N GLU A 762 -2.57 12.19 -5.39
CA GLU A 762 -3.57 12.93 -4.58
C GLU A 762 -4.87 12.14 -4.28
N ASN A 763 -5.09 10.97 -4.91
CA ASN A 763 -6.30 10.15 -4.79
C ASN A 763 -6.06 8.66 -4.49
N GLU A 764 -4.84 8.21 -4.20
CA GLU A 764 -4.54 6.78 -3.93
C GLU A 764 -4.38 6.49 -2.42
N THR A 765 -5.00 5.42 -1.92
CA THR A 765 -4.85 5.01 -0.52
C THR A 765 -3.47 4.37 -0.29
N PRO A 766 -2.85 4.54 0.89
CA PRO A 766 -1.50 4.00 1.17
C PRO A 766 -1.37 2.49 0.93
N GLU A 767 -2.44 1.73 1.16
CA GLU A 767 -2.49 0.27 0.98
C GLU A 767 -2.51 -0.14 -0.50
N ALA A 768 -3.25 0.61 -1.34
CA ALA A 768 -3.27 0.38 -2.79
C ALA A 768 -1.92 0.74 -3.43
N GLU A 769 -1.25 1.79 -2.94
CA GLU A 769 0.09 2.19 -3.37
C GLU A 769 1.15 1.13 -3.00
N GLN A 770 1.14 0.62 -1.77
CA GLN A 770 2.07 -0.42 -1.32
C GLN A 770 1.92 -1.73 -2.10
N GLN A 771 0.68 -2.13 -2.41
CA GLN A 771 0.43 -3.30 -3.24
C GLN A 771 0.91 -3.08 -4.68
N LYS A 772 0.61 -1.92 -5.28
CA LYS A 772 1.05 -1.59 -6.65
C LYS A 772 2.58 -1.60 -6.76
N ILE A 773 3.27 -0.88 -5.88
CA ILE A 773 4.75 -0.81 -5.85
C ILE A 773 5.36 -2.19 -5.61
N SER A 774 4.86 -2.97 -4.65
CA SER A 774 5.38 -4.31 -4.39
C SER A 774 5.17 -5.24 -5.59
N THR A 775 3.98 -5.24 -6.21
CA THR A 775 3.75 -6.04 -7.43
C THR A 775 4.59 -5.60 -8.62
N ASP A 776 4.80 -4.30 -8.81
CA ASP A 776 5.53 -3.79 -9.97
C ASP A 776 7.04 -3.95 -9.81
N LEU A 777 7.58 -3.79 -8.59
CA LEU A 777 8.97 -4.15 -8.26
C LEU A 777 9.20 -5.68 -8.32
N LEU A 778 8.21 -6.49 -7.92
CA LEU A 778 8.28 -7.95 -8.06
C LEU A 778 8.27 -8.37 -9.54
N LYS A 779 7.40 -7.79 -10.39
CA LYS A 779 7.43 -8.03 -11.84
C LYS A 779 8.77 -7.63 -12.46
N TYR A 780 9.34 -6.50 -12.02
CA TYR A 780 10.63 -6.03 -12.47
C TYR A 780 11.77 -7.01 -12.13
N ASN A 781 11.74 -7.59 -10.93
CA ASN A 781 12.73 -8.59 -10.49
C ASN A 781 12.49 -10.00 -11.07
N LEU A 782 11.25 -10.36 -11.43
CA LEU A 782 10.86 -11.67 -11.96
C LEU A 782 11.10 -11.82 -13.48
N HIS A 783 11.34 -10.73 -14.22
CA HIS A 783 11.80 -10.77 -15.63
C HIS A 783 13.32 -10.96 -15.74
N ASN A 784 13.92 -11.72 -14.83
CA ASN A 784 15.34 -12.10 -14.82
C ASN A 784 15.55 -13.53 -15.32
#